data_AF-A0A9P9XQJ3-F1
#
_entry.id   AF-A0A9P9XQJ3-F1
#
_cell.length_a   1.000
_cell.length_b   1.000
_cell.length_c   1.000
_cell.angle_alpha   90.00
_cell.angle_beta   90.00
_cell.angle_gamma   90.00
#
_symmetry.space_group_name_H-M   'P 1'
#
loop_
_entity.id
_entity.type
_entity.pdbx_description
1 polymer ?
#
loop_
_entity_poly.entity_id
_entity_poly.type
_entity_poly.pdbx_seq_one_letter_code
_entity_poly.pdbx_strand_id
1 'polypeptide(L)'
;MKWTASLTIALAALRQVAATNSTSCTPRLISYWINANASISTVESVDAGNGFSEEGNVAFPGNVTNLPSLCAVSFIAKTSEGNEYKFAMFLPDEWNNKILTVGNDGFSGGVNAPAMAVGVKYGFVTLGTDAGHNSTQSNLTWALNNNGAKLDYGHRALHNSLALAQRVVEKYYGLAPTASYFSGTSDGGRQGLKAAEMYPRDYSALLIGAPAWWQSHLQSWRIAIGITNLPTDNAKHIPAEKFTVIGDAVRKQCDAADGVEDSIVSDPANCTINYDLFTCGKDGVDATACLSAEQVTVAQALYADYKVNDETVFPGVSPSSEYGWGSLLGGGNGSEPNEVAVGYMKYFLFNDAEWAWSSYNETVPAYANETNPGELDVNTFNLTKFSSFGGKIIMYHGLSDADVPAKASQVYYDKVVAQSGGDVEAVRAWFRLFFLPGLEHKTTTVDAPWYIAGPGQAEQLLGGGNYSVPGYSDATHDALLALQQWVDGGAAPDSLIATTWKNATDPTTEVLRQRPICPYPSTQKFTSGGDQSKAESFTCSGISIRFSLNVVHHFTMTASATSPPSLDEVPEDAHGDSEHDTLKYSLLGPSLTKAGQDAVDQSKYGCRSGMAGFVAKKLCPELVLLKLNFEKYTAKAHEVREILVEYDPRFESASIDEAYLNITEYCTNKGIEPAEAVEQMRREVHERTKITVSAGIAANAKLAKICSNMNKPNGQFVLPNDRGEILRFMAKLPPRKVNGVGRVLERQLAEIGIKTCAGIYPYRQFLRPLFGDKAYEFLINVYLGLGRTKIQPAEEYERKSVGTESTFKDMSDPQLFREKLKWTAEELEKDMKRAEVKGRTLVLKVKLHTYEVFTRQIVLPRAICLAGDLYHFSVPILAKLEEEMPGMMLRLMGLRCTHLVSTKKPDTMAFFGFRSRRPDALASPEKAPRLVHSGASGELDDDGWERWPEESLLGLDNHEGFRAVDIESDGTNIDSDPSPARRHGKEILPNPVREYAPVNDEMWDCPICNRPQAPDERQFNEHIDLCLSRQTIREAVHEDMPPAPLSRSTTPDVKKVKVGGEKKRGRPPARPPSDDPRQKKLCFG
;
A
#
# COMPACT_ATOMS: atom_id res chain seq x y z
N MET A 1 30.49 23.98 2.65
CA MET A 1 30.08 23.20 1.44
C MET A 1 31.21 22.54 0.64
N LYS A 2 32.51 22.84 0.84
CA LYS A 2 33.59 22.18 0.05
C LYS A 2 34.30 20.97 0.71
N TRP A 3 33.99 20.64 1.96
CA TRP A 3 34.68 19.57 2.72
C TRP A 3 33.96 18.21 2.75
N THR A 4 32.67 18.17 2.39
CA THR A 4 31.89 16.92 2.39
C THR A 4 32.09 16.06 1.14
N ALA A 5 32.52 16.64 0.01
CA ALA A 5 32.71 15.91 -1.25
C ALA A 5 33.96 15.00 -1.25
N SER A 6 35.07 15.46 -0.65
CA SER A 6 36.34 14.72 -0.67
C SER A 6 36.31 13.44 0.18
N LEU A 7 35.50 13.40 1.24
CA LEU A 7 35.39 12.22 2.11
C LEU A 7 34.55 11.10 1.47
N THR A 8 33.52 11.44 0.69
CA THR A 8 32.71 10.46 -0.05
C THR A 8 33.52 9.82 -1.19
N ILE A 9 34.32 10.61 -1.90
CA ILE A 9 35.23 10.12 -2.95
C ILE A 9 36.29 9.19 -2.36
N ALA A 10 36.85 9.52 -1.19
CA ALA A 10 37.82 8.67 -0.50
C ALA A 10 37.22 7.32 -0.03
N LEU A 11 36.00 7.31 0.53
CA LEU A 11 35.33 6.05 0.91
C LEU A 11 34.85 5.22 -0.28
N ALA A 12 34.48 5.85 -1.41
CA ALA A 12 34.18 5.14 -2.64
C ALA A 12 35.43 4.45 -3.22
N ALA A 13 36.55 5.18 -3.32
CA ALA A 13 37.82 4.64 -3.77
C ALA A 13 38.33 3.50 -2.88
N LEU A 14 38.22 3.63 -1.54
CA LEU A 14 38.60 2.56 -0.60
C LEU A 14 37.66 1.34 -0.62
N ARG A 15 36.44 1.46 -1.17
CA ARG A 15 35.56 0.30 -1.42
C ARG A 15 35.81 -0.36 -2.79
N GLN A 16 36.20 0.40 -3.81
CA GLN A 16 36.54 -0.17 -5.13
C GLN A 16 37.83 -1.01 -5.12
N VAL A 17 38.80 -0.72 -4.24
CA VAL A 17 40.07 -1.47 -4.13
C VAL A 17 39.91 -2.91 -3.58
N ALA A 18 38.71 -3.30 -3.12
CA ALA A 18 38.45 -4.65 -2.63
C ALA A 18 37.95 -5.64 -3.71
N ALA A 19 37.58 -5.17 -4.92
CA ALA A 19 36.97 -6.01 -5.96
C ALA A 19 37.97 -6.63 -6.96
N THR A 20 39.25 -6.27 -6.92
CA THR A 20 40.27 -6.81 -7.83
C THR A 20 40.81 -8.17 -7.36
N ASN A 21 40.01 -9.23 -7.56
CA ASN A 21 40.50 -10.62 -7.58
C ASN A 21 39.55 -11.52 -8.41
N SER A 22 39.68 -11.43 -9.74
CA SER A 22 38.89 -12.11 -10.76
C SER A 22 39.12 -13.63 -10.80
N THR A 23 38.64 -14.36 -9.78
CA THR A 23 38.71 -15.84 -9.70
C THR A 23 37.36 -16.50 -9.42
N SER A 24 36.27 -15.73 -9.42
CA SER A 24 34.92 -16.17 -9.04
C SER A 24 34.12 -16.85 -10.16
N CYS A 25 34.43 -16.60 -11.45
CA CYS A 25 33.69 -17.17 -12.58
C CYS A 25 34.05 -18.64 -12.85
N THR A 26 33.61 -19.56 -11.97
CA THR A 26 33.80 -21.00 -12.18
C THR A 26 32.55 -21.80 -11.79
N PRO A 27 32.19 -22.89 -12.51
CA PRO A 27 31.08 -23.77 -12.15
C PRO A 27 31.16 -24.27 -10.71
N ARG A 28 32.37 -24.59 -10.24
CA ARG A 28 32.58 -25.12 -8.90
C ARG A 28 32.16 -24.14 -7.81
N LEU A 29 32.54 -22.86 -7.90
CA LEU A 29 32.18 -21.87 -6.88
C LEU A 29 30.67 -21.59 -6.88
N ILE A 30 30.10 -21.36 -8.06
CA ILE A 30 28.68 -21.05 -8.22
C ILE A 30 27.80 -22.22 -7.72
N SER A 31 28.25 -23.47 -7.89
CA SER A 31 27.49 -24.65 -7.46
C SER A 31 27.25 -24.73 -5.94
N TYR A 32 28.06 -24.03 -5.13
CA TYR A 32 27.87 -23.97 -3.68
C TYR A 32 26.83 -22.92 -3.23
N TRP A 33 26.36 -22.04 -4.12
CA TRP A 33 25.46 -20.93 -3.77
C TRP A 33 23.99 -21.20 -4.13
N ILE A 34 23.77 -22.10 -5.09
CA ILE A 34 22.44 -22.52 -5.53
C ILE A 34 21.81 -23.56 -4.57
N ASN A 35 20.49 -23.71 -4.64
CA ASN A 35 19.76 -24.69 -3.84
C ASN A 35 19.72 -26.07 -4.54
N ALA A 36 19.27 -27.12 -3.84
CA ALA A 36 19.19 -28.48 -4.38
C ALA A 36 18.19 -28.66 -5.56
N ASN A 37 17.40 -27.63 -5.87
CA ASN A 37 16.43 -27.64 -6.97
C ASN A 37 16.95 -26.93 -8.23
N ALA A 38 18.23 -26.52 -8.25
CA ALA A 38 18.86 -25.90 -9.40
C ALA A 38 20.22 -26.54 -9.71
N SER A 39 20.56 -26.59 -10.99
CA SER A 39 21.86 -27.00 -11.52
C SER A 39 22.40 -25.92 -12.46
N ILE A 40 23.72 -25.96 -12.69
CA ILE A 40 24.40 -25.09 -13.65
C ILE A 40 24.37 -25.79 -15.01
N SER A 41 23.96 -25.06 -16.05
CA SER A 41 24.07 -25.47 -17.45
C SER A 41 25.41 -25.02 -18.04
N THR A 42 25.75 -23.74 -17.88
CA THR A 42 26.94 -23.11 -18.45
C THR A 42 27.53 -22.06 -17.51
N VAL A 43 28.85 -21.87 -17.57
CA VAL A 43 29.57 -20.75 -16.97
C VAL A 43 30.67 -20.35 -17.94
N GLU A 44 30.69 -19.08 -18.33
CA GLU A 44 31.65 -18.54 -19.29
C GLU A 44 32.15 -17.18 -18.80
N SER A 45 33.46 -16.98 -18.85
CA SER A 45 34.08 -15.66 -18.63
C SER A 45 34.16 -14.97 -19.98
N VAL A 46 33.51 -13.82 -20.11
CA VAL A 46 33.42 -13.04 -21.35
C VAL A 46 34.28 -11.80 -21.19
N ASP A 47 35.39 -11.72 -21.93
CA ASP A 47 36.24 -10.53 -21.95
C ASP A 47 35.53 -9.34 -22.63
N ALA A 48 35.89 -8.11 -22.25
CA ALA A 48 35.32 -6.90 -22.82
C ALA A 48 35.47 -6.85 -24.36
N GLY A 49 34.35 -6.60 -25.07
CA GLY A 49 34.26 -6.57 -26.52
C GLY A 49 33.85 -7.91 -27.16
N ASN A 50 33.97 -9.02 -26.43
CA ASN A 50 33.51 -10.33 -26.91
C ASN A 50 31.98 -10.47 -26.83
N GLY A 51 31.47 -11.67 -27.12
CA GLY A 51 30.06 -11.99 -27.13
C GLY A 51 29.71 -13.25 -26.33
N PHE A 52 28.41 -13.54 -26.23
CA PHE A 52 27.86 -14.72 -25.58
C PHE A 52 26.64 -15.25 -26.36
N SER A 53 26.54 -16.56 -26.49
CA SER A 53 25.39 -17.22 -27.13
C SER A 53 24.79 -18.29 -26.23
N GLU A 54 23.49 -18.19 -25.96
CA GLU A 54 22.78 -19.17 -25.14
C GLU A 54 22.46 -20.43 -25.97
N GLU A 55 23.16 -21.54 -25.69
CA GLU A 55 22.99 -22.78 -26.46
C GLU A 55 21.55 -23.32 -26.38
N GLY A 56 21.02 -23.70 -27.54
CA GLY A 56 19.67 -24.28 -27.69
C GLY A 56 18.51 -23.28 -27.58
N ASN A 57 18.77 -21.97 -27.47
CA ASN A 57 17.73 -20.95 -27.36
C ASN A 57 17.00 -20.74 -28.70
N VAL A 58 15.73 -21.16 -28.79
CA VAL A 58 14.93 -21.07 -30.03
C VAL A 58 14.33 -19.68 -30.23
N ALA A 59 13.99 -18.98 -29.14
CA ALA A 59 13.45 -17.62 -29.20
C ALA A 59 14.50 -16.59 -29.62
N PHE A 60 15.70 -16.68 -29.05
CA PHE A 60 16.79 -15.73 -29.24
C PHE A 60 18.09 -16.47 -29.63
N PRO A 61 18.18 -17.04 -30.85
CA PRO A 61 19.31 -17.89 -31.27
C PRO A 61 20.60 -17.11 -31.63
N GLY A 62 20.57 -15.78 -31.56
CA GLY A 62 21.70 -14.92 -31.93
C GLY A 62 22.78 -14.82 -30.84
N ASN A 63 24.04 -14.72 -31.27
CA ASN A 63 25.14 -14.35 -30.39
C ASN A 63 25.07 -12.83 -30.08
N VAL A 64 24.97 -12.45 -28.81
CA VAL A 64 25.08 -11.05 -28.40
C VAL A 64 26.54 -10.63 -28.38
N THR A 65 26.88 -9.46 -28.88
CA THR A 65 28.26 -9.01 -29.08
C THR A 65 28.53 -7.65 -28.42
N ASN A 66 29.82 -7.31 -28.28
CA ASN A 66 30.27 -6.07 -27.65
C ASN A 66 29.74 -5.95 -26.20
N LEU A 67 29.94 -7.00 -25.42
CA LEU A 67 29.63 -7.04 -23.99
C LEU A 67 30.77 -6.42 -23.17
N PRO A 68 30.49 -5.84 -21.98
CA PRO A 68 31.53 -5.53 -21.01
C PRO A 68 32.15 -6.82 -20.44
N SER A 69 33.28 -6.71 -19.74
CA SER A 69 33.89 -7.85 -19.04
C SER A 69 32.92 -8.39 -17.98
N LEU A 70 32.56 -9.67 -18.08
CA LEU A 70 31.51 -10.28 -17.25
C LEU A 70 31.63 -11.80 -17.12
N CYS A 71 30.98 -12.35 -16.10
CA CYS A 71 30.70 -13.78 -15.98
C CYS A 71 29.27 -14.07 -16.45
N ALA A 72 29.13 -14.85 -17.52
CA ALA A 72 27.84 -15.37 -18.01
C ALA A 72 27.56 -16.72 -17.38
N VAL A 73 26.35 -16.91 -16.84
CA VAL A 73 25.98 -18.10 -16.07
C VAL A 73 24.55 -18.50 -16.37
N SER A 74 24.33 -19.71 -16.87
CA SER A 74 22.98 -20.23 -17.16
C SER A 74 22.67 -21.43 -16.29
N PHE A 75 21.45 -21.47 -15.77
CA PHE A 75 20.95 -22.42 -14.79
C PHE A 75 19.72 -23.16 -15.31
N ILE A 76 19.55 -24.40 -14.88
CA ILE A 76 18.29 -25.15 -15.03
C ILE A 76 17.76 -25.36 -13.62
N ALA A 77 16.53 -24.93 -13.35
CA ALA A 77 15.92 -24.98 -12.04
C ALA A 77 14.52 -25.60 -12.09
N LYS A 78 14.06 -26.13 -10.95
CA LYS A 78 12.76 -26.78 -10.81
C LYS A 78 11.82 -26.00 -9.93
N THR A 79 10.56 -25.93 -10.35
CA THR A 79 9.46 -25.37 -9.54
C THR A 79 9.06 -26.35 -8.44
N SER A 80 8.18 -25.93 -7.52
CA SER A 80 7.62 -26.81 -6.48
C SER A 80 6.85 -28.02 -7.02
N GLU A 81 6.38 -27.94 -8.27
CA GLU A 81 5.66 -29.02 -8.98
C GLU A 81 6.60 -29.91 -9.82
N GLY A 82 7.88 -29.53 -9.95
CA GLY A 82 8.90 -30.30 -10.66
C GLY A 82 9.13 -29.91 -12.12
N ASN A 83 8.38 -28.94 -12.66
CA ASN A 83 8.63 -28.38 -13.99
C ASN A 83 10.01 -27.72 -14.03
N GLU A 84 10.74 -27.91 -15.12
CA GLU A 84 12.04 -27.29 -15.36
C GLU A 84 11.87 -25.95 -16.08
N TYR A 85 12.64 -24.95 -15.67
CA TYR A 85 12.79 -23.65 -16.34
C TYR A 85 14.28 -23.28 -16.38
N LYS A 86 14.70 -22.63 -17.45
CA LYS A 86 16.06 -22.11 -17.64
C LYS A 86 16.10 -20.62 -17.34
N PHE A 87 17.20 -20.15 -16.75
CA PHE A 87 17.48 -18.72 -16.66
C PHE A 87 18.98 -18.46 -16.75
N ALA A 88 19.36 -17.28 -17.22
CA ALA A 88 20.76 -16.87 -17.30
C ALA A 88 20.99 -15.53 -16.62
N MET A 89 22.22 -15.32 -16.18
CA MET A 89 22.70 -14.12 -15.53
C MET A 89 23.96 -13.61 -16.24
N PHE A 90 24.06 -12.30 -16.43
CA PHE A 90 25.33 -11.64 -16.69
C PHE A 90 25.77 -10.89 -15.43
N LEU A 91 26.95 -11.22 -14.94
CA LEU A 91 27.58 -10.66 -13.74
C LEU A 91 28.77 -9.79 -14.19
N PRO A 92 28.61 -8.48 -14.42
CA PRO A 92 29.70 -7.61 -14.88
C PRO A 92 30.77 -7.37 -13.81
N ASP A 93 32.03 -7.25 -14.21
CA ASP A 93 33.12 -6.89 -13.31
C ASP A 93 32.89 -5.48 -12.71
N GLU A 94 32.37 -4.55 -13.52
CA GLU A 94 31.95 -3.21 -13.09
C GLU A 94 30.45 -3.19 -12.75
N TRP A 95 30.12 -3.63 -11.53
CA TRP A 95 28.74 -3.70 -11.05
C TRP A 95 28.27 -2.42 -10.32
N ASN A 96 27.10 -1.90 -10.71
CA ASN A 96 26.47 -0.70 -10.15
C ASN A 96 25.68 -0.95 -8.83
N ASN A 97 25.80 -2.13 -8.23
CA ASN A 97 25.05 -2.60 -7.05
C ASN A 97 23.54 -2.85 -7.26
N LYS A 98 23.04 -2.90 -8.50
CA LYS A 98 21.63 -3.14 -8.83
C LYS A 98 21.45 -4.40 -9.72
N ILE A 99 20.29 -5.02 -9.66
CA ILE A 99 19.90 -6.13 -10.56
C ILE A 99 18.75 -5.70 -11.47
N LEU A 100 18.78 -6.12 -12.74
CA LEU A 100 17.76 -5.85 -13.74
C LEU A 100 17.30 -7.17 -14.38
N THR A 101 16.04 -7.53 -14.18
CA THR A 101 15.41 -8.65 -14.90
C THR A 101 14.82 -8.16 -16.21
N VAL A 102 14.96 -8.94 -17.28
CA VAL A 102 14.32 -8.68 -18.57
C VAL A 102 13.18 -9.66 -18.85
N GLY A 103 12.16 -9.19 -19.56
CA GLY A 103 11.00 -10.00 -19.96
C GLY A 103 11.15 -10.74 -21.30
N ASN A 104 10.17 -11.58 -21.60
CA ASN A 104 10.03 -12.33 -22.86
C ASN A 104 9.16 -11.57 -23.88
N ASP A 105 9.08 -12.09 -25.11
CA ASP A 105 8.32 -11.48 -26.22
C ASP A 105 7.27 -12.44 -26.81
N GLY A 106 6.04 -11.97 -27.03
CA GLY A 106 4.92 -12.85 -27.40
C GLY A 106 4.83 -14.05 -26.45
N PHE A 107 4.54 -15.24 -26.97
CA PHE A 107 4.58 -16.50 -26.21
C PHE A 107 5.92 -17.24 -26.32
N SER A 108 7.02 -16.51 -26.55
CA SER A 108 8.34 -17.11 -26.69
C SER A 108 8.79 -17.77 -25.39
N GLY A 109 9.49 -18.90 -25.54
CA GLY A 109 10.22 -19.54 -24.46
C GLY A 109 11.71 -19.47 -24.79
N GLY A 110 12.48 -18.76 -23.97
CA GLY A 110 13.91 -18.62 -24.17
C GLY A 110 14.47 -17.39 -23.45
N VAL A 111 15.72 -17.48 -23.00
CA VAL A 111 16.41 -16.40 -22.29
C VAL A 111 16.63 -15.22 -23.25
N ASN A 112 16.10 -14.04 -22.92
CA ASN A 112 16.27 -12.83 -23.74
C ASN A 112 17.67 -12.20 -23.55
N ALA A 113 18.70 -12.91 -24.03
CA ALA A 113 20.09 -12.44 -23.99
C ALA A 113 20.30 -11.08 -24.68
N PRO A 114 19.63 -10.73 -25.81
CA PRO A 114 19.68 -9.38 -26.38
C PRO A 114 19.30 -8.27 -25.40
N ALA A 115 18.18 -8.39 -24.70
CA ALA A 115 17.77 -7.41 -23.70
C ALA A 115 18.72 -7.40 -22.48
N MET A 116 19.24 -8.56 -22.07
CA MET A 116 20.30 -8.63 -21.03
C MET A 116 21.57 -7.87 -21.45
N ALA A 117 21.98 -7.98 -22.71
CA ALA A 117 23.15 -7.30 -23.27
C ALA A 117 22.99 -5.76 -23.32
N VAL A 118 21.77 -5.26 -23.40
CA VAL A 118 21.44 -3.83 -23.22
C VAL A 118 21.59 -3.44 -21.75
N GLY A 119 20.95 -4.17 -20.84
CA GLY A 119 20.93 -3.85 -19.41
C GLY A 119 22.32 -3.86 -18.76
N VAL A 120 23.18 -4.83 -19.10
CA VAL A 120 24.51 -4.97 -18.47
C VAL A 120 25.45 -3.79 -18.78
N LYS A 121 25.21 -3.06 -19.88
CA LYS A 121 26.00 -1.87 -20.27
C LYS A 121 25.74 -0.64 -19.40
N TYR A 122 24.64 -0.65 -18.63
CA TYR A 122 24.42 0.32 -17.54
C TYR A 122 25.05 -0.13 -16.21
N GLY A 123 25.81 -1.23 -16.20
CA GLY A 123 26.45 -1.81 -15.02
C GLY A 123 25.54 -2.68 -14.15
N PHE A 124 24.33 -3.02 -14.59
CA PHE A 124 23.46 -3.95 -13.84
C PHE A 124 23.99 -5.38 -13.91
N VAL A 125 23.77 -6.17 -12.85
CA VAL A 125 23.59 -7.62 -13.07
C VAL A 125 22.29 -7.79 -13.85
N THR A 126 22.32 -8.46 -15.00
CA THR A 126 21.09 -8.75 -15.75
C THR A 126 20.66 -10.20 -15.63
N LEU A 127 19.35 -10.42 -15.57
CA LEU A 127 18.70 -11.72 -15.46
C LEU A 127 17.66 -11.88 -16.57
N GLY A 128 17.63 -13.04 -17.23
CA GLY A 128 16.55 -13.42 -18.17
C GLY A 128 16.17 -14.88 -17.98
N THR A 129 14.89 -15.23 -18.17
CA THR A 129 14.37 -16.60 -18.04
C THR A 129 13.74 -17.08 -19.35
N ASP A 130 13.70 -18.40 -19.56
CA ASP A 130 12.94 -19.02 -20.63
C ASP A 130 11.43 -19.11 -20.34
N ALA A 131 11.00 -18.68 -19.15
CA ALA A 131 9.62 -18.72 -18.68
C ALA A 131 9.01 -20.13 -18.55
N GLY A 132 9.83 -21.19 -18.52
CA GLY A 132 9.40 -22.58 -18.33
C GLY A 132 9.24 -23.41 -19.61
N HIS A 133 9.62 -22.89 -20.77
CA HIS A 133 9.59 -23.60 -22.04
C HIS A 133 10.61 -23.04 -23.05
N ASN A 134 10.74 -23.68 -24.22
CA ASN A 134 11.65 -23.23 -25.28
C ASN A 134 10.90 -23.22 -26.63
N SER A 135 10.56 -22.04 -27.14
CA SER A 135 9.77 -21.87 -28.37
C SER A 135 9.91 -20.47 -28.98
N THR A 136 9.59 -20.34 -30.27
CA THR A 136 9.38 -19.03 -30.92
C THR A 136 8.11 -18.35 -30.37
N GLN A 137 7.97 -17.04 -30.63
CA GLN A 137 6.87 -16.20 -30.13
C GLN A 137 5.44 -16.67 -30.51
N SER A 138 5.30 -17.47 -31.58
CA SER A 138 4.02 -17.96 -32.09
C SER A 138 3.84 -19.48 -32.01
N ASN A 139 4.85 -20.23 -31.56
CA ASN A 139 4.69 -21.65 -31.27
C ASN A 139 4.19 -21.84 -29.84
N LEU A 140 2.89 -22.06 -29.68
CA LEU A 140 2.21 -22.28 -28.39
C LEU A 140 1.97 -23.76 -28.06
N THR A 141 2.48 -24.70 -28.88
CA THR A 141 2.20 -26.16 -28.74
C THR A 141 2.64 -26.75 -27.40
N TRP A 142 3.66 -26.17 -26.77
CA TRP A 142 4.19 -26.56 -25.46
C TRP A 142 3.17 -26.45 -24.31
N ALA A 143 2.13 -25.64 -24.48
CA ALA A 143 1.08 -25.44 -23.48
C ALA A 143 0.03 -26.57 -23.47
N LEU A 144 -0.04 -27.37 -24.54
CA LEU A 144 -1.04 -28.44 -24.67
C LEU A 144 -0.87 -29.49 -23.56
N ASN A 145 -1.96 -29.72 -22.80
CA ASN A 145 -2.02 -30.59 -21.62
C ASN A 145 -1.02 -30.24 -20.50
N ASN A 146 -0.47 -29.01 -20.49
CA ASN A 146 0.61 -28.61 -19.58
C ASN A 146 0.28 -27.32 -18.81
N ASN A 147 -0.70 -27.40 -17.91
CA ASN A 147 -1.07 -26.26 -17.05
C ASN A 147 0.09 -25.79 -16.14
N GLY A 148 1.02 -26.68 -15.81
CA GLY A 148 2.24 -26.32 -15.08
C GLY A 148 3.08 -25.30 -15.83
N ALA A 149 3.43 -25.57 -17.09
CA ALA A 149 4.15 -24.62 -17.94
C ALA A 149 3.36 -23.33 -18.17
N LYS A 150 2.02 -23.39 -18.30
CA LYS A 150 1.18 -22.17 -18.42
C LYS A 150 1.35 -21.23 -17.21
N LEU A 151 1.43 -21.75 -15.99
CA LEU A 151 1.67 -20.98 -14.76
C LEU A 151 3.13 -20.50 -14.65
N ASP A 152 4.08 -21.31 -15.11
CA ASP A 152 5.49 -20.92 -15.16
C ASP A 152 5.71 -19.71 -16.08
N TYR A 153 5.11 -19.74 -17.27
CA TYR A 153 5.09 -18.63 -18.22
C TYR A 153 4.28 -17.43 -17.72
N GLY A 154 3.15 -17.68 -17.05
CA GLY A 154 2.32 -16.65 -16.48
C GLY A 154 3.07 -15.79 -15.46
N HIS A 155 3.83 -16.40 -14.56
CA HIS A 155 4.47 -15.67 -13.47
C HIS A 155 5.58 -16.42 -12.72
N ARG A 156 5.47 -17.75 -12.58
CA ARG A 156 6.23 -18.47 -11.55
C ARG A 156 7.71 -18.68 -11.90
N ALA A 157 8.06 -18.89 -13.17
CA ALA A 157 9.46 -19.03 -13.57
C ALA A 157 10.25 -17.74 -13.33
N LEU A 158 9.66 -16.58 -13.67
CA LEU A 158 10.27 -15.27 -13.49
C LEU A 158 10.55 -14.93 -12.00
N HIS A 159 9.55 -15.14 -11.14
CA HIS A 159 9.67 -14.95 -9.69
C HIS A 159 10.78 -15.83 -9.09
N ASN A 160 10.75 -17.12 -9.40
CA ASN A 160 11.72 -18.07 -8.85
C ASN A 160 13.15 -17.80 -9.37
N SER A 161 13.29 -17.39 -10.63
CA SER A 161 14.56 -16.98 -11.23
C SER A 161 15.19 -15.82 -10.45
N LEU A 162 14.41 -14.78 -10.13
CA LEU A 162 14.91 -13.63 -9.36
C LEU A 162 15.33 -14.02 -7.94
N ALA A 163 14.50 -14.81 -7.25
CA ALA A 163 14.78 -15.25 -5.88
C ALA A 163 16.08 -16.07 -5.77
N LEU A 164 16.42 -16.84 -6.82
CA LEU A 164 17.69 -17.57 -6.88
C LEU A 164 18.85 -16.65 -7.33
N ALA A 165 18.62 -15.78 -8.32
CA ALA A 165 19.61 -14.84 -8.82
C ALA A 165 20.13 -13.88 -7.73
N GLN A 166 19.25 -13.32 -6.89
CA GLN A 166 19.65 -12.45 -5.78
C GLN A 166 20.63 -13.14 -4.81
N ARG A 167 20.46 -14.45 -4.57
CA ARG A 167 21.38 -15.23 -3.74
C ARG A 167 22.73 -15.45 -4.41
N VAL A 168 22.74 -15.64 -5.73
CA VAL A 168 23.99 -15.74 -6.51
C VAL A 168 24.74 -14.41 -6.49
N VAL A 169 24.06 -13.28 -6.70
CA VAL A 169 24.65 -11.93 -6.61
C VAL A 169 25.28 -11.68 -5.24
N GLU A 170 24.54 -11.95 -4.16
CA GLU A 170 25.03 -11.75 -2.79
C GLU A 170 26.32 -12.54 -2.50
N LYS A 171 26.47 -13.75 -3.06
CA LYS A 171 27.68 -14.58 -2.87
C LYS A 171 28.80 -14.29 -3.86
N TYR A 172 28.48 -13.84 -5.08
CA TYR A 172 29.48 -13.49 -6.10
C TYR A 172 30.21 -12.18 -5.77
N TYR A 173 29.48 -11.13 -5.38
CA TYR A 173 30.06 -9.81 -5.04
C TYR A 173 30.28 -9.60 -3.53
N GLY A 174 29.76 -10.49 -2.67
CA GLY A 174 29.77 -10.30 -1.22
C GLY A 174 28.80 -9.22 -0.71
N LEU A 175 27.93 -8.71 -1.57
CA LEU A 175 26.96 -7.65 -1.29
C LEU A 175 25.61 -7.98 -1.95
N ALA A 176 24.52 -7.82 -1.20
CA ALA A 176 23.17 -7.91 -1.75
C ALA A 176 22.88 -6.70 -2.69
N PRO A 177 22.07 -6.88 -3.75
CA PRO A 177 21.66 -5.76 -4.60
C PRO A 177 20.89 -4.71 -3.80
N THR A 178 21.21 -3.44 -4.02
CA THR A 178 20.58 -2.29 -3.34
C THR A 178 19.17 -2.01 -3.83
N ALA A 179 18.87 -2.35 -5.08
CA ALA A 179 17.56 -2.28 -5.69
C ALA A 179 17.45 -3.28 -6.85
N SER A 180 16.23 -3.73 -7.11
CA SER A 180 15.86 -4.65 -8.18
C SER A 180 14.96 -3.96 -9.20
N TYR A 181 15.27 -4.12 -10.47
CA TYR A 181 14.57 -3.51 -11.59
C TYR A 181 14.02 -4.59 -12.50
N PHE A 182 12.94 -4.27 -13.21
CA PHE A 182 12.44 -5.06 -14.32
C PHE A 182 12.34 -4.17 -15.57
N SER A 183 12.68 -4.70 -16.74
CA SER A 183 12.46 -4.03 -18.03
C SER A 183 11.89 -5.02 -19.05
N GLY A 184 10.74 -4.70 -19.64
CA GLY A 184 10.09 -5.57 -20.61
C GLY A 184 9.01 -4.85 -21.41
N THR A 185 8.82 -5.28 -22.65
CA THR A 185 7.77 -4.80 -23.55
C THR A 185 6.83 -5.96 -23.93
N SER A 186 5.64 -5.70 -24.48
CA SER A 186 4.73 -6.76 -24.94
C SER A 186 4.34 -7.74 -23.82
N ASP A 187 4.58 -9.04 -23.96
CA ASP A 187 4.40 -10.01 -22.86
C ASP A 187 5.35 -9.75 -21.69
N GLY A 188 6.59 -9.34 -21.93
CA GLY A 188 7.47 -8.82 -20.88
C GLY A 188 6.84 -7.66 -20.12
N GLY A 189 6.09 -6.78 -20.80
CA GLY A 189 5.32 -5.72 -20.17
C GLY A 189 4.21 -6.26 -19.25
N ARG A 190 3.49 -7.32 -19.68
CA ARG A 190 2.55 -8.08 -18.84
C ARG A 190 3.25 -8.72 -17.65
N GLN A 191 4.36 -9.41 -17.86
CA GLN A 191 5.15 -10.09 -16.83
C GLN A 191 5.55 -9.13 -15.70
N GLY A 192 6.04 -7.92 -16.03
CA GLY A 192 6.39 -6.91 -15.03
C GLY A 192 5.19 -6.41 -14.22
N LEU A 193 4.06 -6.14 -14.88
CA LEU A 193 2.82 -5.73 -14.19
C LEU A 193 2.21 -6.87 -13.35
N LYS A 194 2.27 -8.12 -13.83
CA LYS A 194 1.86 -9.34 -13.12
C LYS A 194 2.73 -9.59 -11.89
N ALA A 195 4.04 -9.31 -11.97
CA ALA A 195 4.94 -9.33 -10.82
C ALA A 195 4.60 -8.21 -9.81
N ALA A 196 4.24 -7.00 -10.27
CA ALA A 196 3.78 -5.92 -9.38
C ALA A 196 2.52 -6.30 -8.59
N GLU A 197 1.59 -7.00 -9.25
CA GLU A 197 0.32 -7.48 -8.69
C GLU A 197 0.53 -8.58 -7.64
N MET A 198 1.29 -9.63 -7.97
CA MET A 198 1.38 -10.83 -7.12
C MET A 198 2.61 -10.86 -6.22
N TYR A 199 3.72 -10.28 -6.67
CA TYR A 199 5.01 -10.29 -5.99
C TYR A 199 5.54 -8.86 -5.76
N PRO A 200 4.79 -7.98 -5.05
CA PRO A 200 5.09 -6.55 -4.93
C PRO A 200 6.42 -6.18 -4.24
N ARG A 201 7.21 -7.18 -3.81
CA ARG A 201 8.55 -7.02 -3.21
C ARG A 201 9.69 -7.42 -4.15
N ASP A 202 9.41 -8.10 -5.26
CA ASP A 202 10.44 -8.59 -6.18
C ASP A 202 11.22 -7.43 -6.79
N TYR A 203 10.51 -6.38 -7.20
CA TYR A 203 11.06 -5.23 -7.90
C TYR A 203 10.86 -3.93 -7.13
N SER A 204 11.90 -3.14 -7.06
CA SER A 204 11.87 -1.73 -6.64
C SER A 204 11.36 -0.82 -7.77
N ALA A 205 11.56 -1.22 -9.03
CA ALA A 205 11.10 -0.43 -10.18
C ALA A 205 10.86 -1.26 -11.44
N LEU A 206 9.95 -0.77 -12.30
CA LEU A 206 9.49 -1.41 -13.53
C LEU A 206 9.56 -0.40 -14.70
N LEU A 207 10.23 -0.77 -15.78
CA LEU A 207 10.17 -0.09 -17.07
C LEU A 207 9.37 -0.96 -18.05
N ILE A 208 8.17 -0.51 -18.41
CA ILE A 208 7.15 -1.32 -19.08
C ILE A 208 6.82 -0.73 -20.45
N GLY A 209 7.07 -1.45 -21.54
CA GLY A 209 6.60 -1.11 -22.89
C GLY A 209 5.34 -1.88 -23.27
N ALA A 210 4.44 -1.24 -24.02
CA ALA A 210 3.32 -1.84 -24.76
C ALA A 210 2.71 -3.13 -24.15
N PRO A 211 2.27 -3.11 -22.87
CA PRO A 211 2.05 -4.35 -22.12
C PRO A 211 0.83 -5.12 -22.61
N ALA A 212 1.02 -6.40 -22.96
CA ALA A 212 -0.04 -7.36 -23.28
C ALA A 212 -0.79 -7.84 -22.01
N TRP A 213 -1.20 -6.90 -21.15
CA TRP A 213 -1.66 -7.18 -19.78
C TRP A 213 -2.99 -7.95 -19.69
N TRP A 214 -3.76 -8.01 -20.78
CA TRP A 214 -5.12 -8.56 -20.85
C TRP A 214 -5.19 -9.66 -21.93
N GLN A 215 -4.32 -10.66 -21.86
CA GLN A 215 -4.16 -11.72 -22.86
C GLN A 215 -5.48 -12.39 -23.25
N SER A 216 -6.35 -12.73 -22.28
CA SER A 216 -7.57 -13.47 -22.60
C SER A 216 -8.53 -12.67 -23.50
N HIS A 217 -8.58 -11.34 -23.31
CA HIS A 217 -9.37 -10.42 -24.15
C HIS A 217 -8.61 -10.01 -25.43
N LEU A 218 -7.30 -9.79 -25.36
CA LEU A 218 -6.45 -9.44 -26.51
C LEU A 218 -6.48 -10.55 -27.59
N GLN A 219 -6.29 -11.82 -27.21
CA GLN A 219 -6.32 -12.93 -28.16
C GLN A 219 -7.74 -13.20 -28.68
N SER A 220 -8.76 -12.99 -27.84
CA SER A 220 -10.18 -13.01 -28.28
C SER A 220 -10.49 -11.93 -29.32
N TRP A 221 -9.97 -10.73 -29.13
CA TRP A 221 -10.12 -9.63 -30.08
C TRP A 221 -9.38 -9.89 -31.39
N ARG A 222 -8.10 -10.29 -31.34
CA ARG A 222 -7.28 -10.57 -32.52
C ARG A 222 -7.93 -11.59 -33.45
N ILE A 223 -8.48 -12.68 -32.93
CA ILE A 223 -9.16 -13.69 -33.76
C ILE A 223 -10.50 -13.17 -34.33
N ALA A 224 -11.30 -12.48 -33.52
CA ALA A 224 -12.57 -11.90 -33.97
C ALA A 224 -12.37 -10.88 -35.11
N ILE A 225 -11.39 -10.00 -34.96
CA ILE A 225 -11.01 -8.99 -35.96
C ILE A 225 -10.37 -9.62 -37.19
N GLY A 226 -9.47 -10.60 -37.04
CA GLY A 226 -8.89 -11.33 -38.18
C GLY A 226 -9.95 -12.01 -39.06
N ILE A 227 -11.00 -12.58 -38.45
CA ILE A 227 -12.16 -13.16 -39.17
C ILE A 227 -12.90 -12.10 -40.02
N THR A 228 -12.94 -10.82 -39.61
CA THR A 228 -13.59 -9.77 -40.42
C THR A 228 -12.93 -9.59 -41.79
N ASN A 229 -11.61 -9.78 -41.88
CA ASN A 229 -10.84 -9.65 -43.12
C ASN A 229 -10.75 -10.94 -43.95
N LEU A 230 -11.38 -12.04 -43.53
CA LEU A 230 -11.31 -13.35 -44.19
C LEU A 230 -12.66 -13.78 -44.79
N PRO A 231 -12.68 -14.66 -45.82
CA PRO A 231 -11.53 -15.25 -46.51
C PRO A 231 -10.90 -14.30 -47.54
N THR A 232 -9.69 -14.65 -48.00
CA THR A 232 -8.86 -13.85 -48.92
C THR A 232 -9.41 -13.70 -50.34
N ASP A 233 -10.29 -14.60 -50.78
CA ASP A 233 -10.97 -14.55 -52.09
C ASP A 233 -12.23 -13.68 -52.09
N ASN A 234 -12.61 -13.11 -50.93
CA ASN A 234 -13.79 -12.26 -50.79
C ASN A 234 -13.49 -10.78 -51.09
N ALA A 235 -14.41 -10.07 -51.75
CA ALA A 235 -14.25 -8.67 -52.14
C ALA A 235 -14.12 -7.67 -50.95
N LYS A 236 -14.50 -8.08 -49.73
CA LYS A 236 -14.26 -7.32 -48.50
C LYS A 236 -12.80 -7.36 -48.01
N HIS A 237 -12.01 -8.34 -48.44
CA HIS A 237 -10.63 -8.54 -47.97
C HIS A 237 -9.78 -7.32 -48.31
N ILE A 238 -9.16 -6.71 -47.30
CA ILE A 238 -8.10 -5.71 -47.44
C ILE A 238 -6.77 -6.46 -47.54
N PRO A 239 -6.10 -6.46 -48.71
CA PRO A 239 -4.80 -7.10 -48.87
C PRO A 239 -3.69 -6.14 -48.39
N ALA A 240 -2.52 -6.71 -48.04
CA ALA A 240 -1.50 -6.02 -47.26
C ALA A 240 -0.91 -4.78 -47.97
N GLU A 241 -0.84 -4.79 -49.30
CA GLU A 241 -0.38 -3.65 -50.10
C GLU A 241 -1.25 -2.39 -49.94
N LYS A 242 -2.50 -2.52 -49.45
CA LYS A 242 -3.37 -1.36 -49.19
C LYS A 242 -3.15 -0.73 -47.81
N PHE A 243 -2.48 -1.40 -46.87
CA PHE A 243 -2.33 -0.87 -45.51
C PHE A 243 -1.58 0.47 -45.48
N THR A 244 -0.49 0.61 -46.25
CA THR A 244 0.23 1.88 -46.41
C THR A 244 -0.65 2.98 -47.01
N VAL A 245 -1.50 2.65 -47.98
CA VAL A 245 -2.43 3.59 -48.62
C VAL A 245 -3.45 4.14 -47.63
N ILE A 246 -4.00 3.28 -46.76
CA ILE A 246 -4.92 3.69 -45.69
C ILE A 246 -4.16 4.54 -44.67
N GLY A 247 -2.98 4.10 -44.25
CA GLY A 247 -2.14 4.82 -43.28
C GLY A 247 -1.78 6.22 -43.72
N ASP A 248 -1.32 6.41 -44.96
CA ASP A 248 -1.00 7.72 -45.51
C ASP A 248 -2.25 8.62 -45.61
N ALA A 249 -3.40 8.05 -46.00
CA ALA A 249 -4.66 8.79 -46.09
C ALA A 249 -5.19 9.20 -44.71
N VAL A 250 -5.08 8.34 -43.70
CA VAL A 250 -5.51 8.59 -42.32
C VAL A 250 -4.56 9.57 -41.62
N ARG A 251 -3.25 9.33 -41.70
CA ARG A 251 -2.21 10.22 -41.16
C ARG A 251 -2.38 11.65 -41.68
N LYS A 252 -2.61 11.83 -42.99
CA LYS A 252 -2.88 13.16 -43.60
C LYS A 252 -4.13 13.85 -43.06
N GLN A 253 -5.13 13.11 -42.58
CA GLN A 253 -6.33 13.67 -41.97
C GLN A 253 -6.15 13.98 -40.47
N CYS A 254 -5.32 13.19 -39.78
CA CYS A 254 -5.14 13.24 -38.34
C CYS A 254 -3.93 14.06 -37.86
N ASP A 255 -2.98 14.40 -38.74
CA ASP A 255 -1.76 15.18 -38.44
C ASP A 255 -2.08 16.43 -37.62
N ALA A 256 -2.87 17.35 -38.19
CA ALA A 256 -3.26 18.62 -37.58
C ALA A 256 -4.11 18.53 -36.29
N ALA A 257 -4.47 17.33 -35.81
CA ALA A 257 -5.32 17.15 -34.64
C ALA A 257 -4.68 17.66 -33.33
N ASP A 258 -3.34 17.61 -33.23
CA ASP A 258 -2.59 18.14 -32.08
C ASP A 258 -2.30 19.66 -32.18
N GLY A 259 -2.72 20.29 -33.28
CA GLY A 259 -2.46 21.69 -33.61
C GLY A 259 -1.20 21.94 -34.43
N VAL A 260 -0.54 20.89 -34.94
CA VAL A 260 0.67 20.96 -35.77
C VAL A 260 0.51 20.12 -37.03
N GLU A 261 0.93 20.64 -38.18
CA GLU A 261 1.10 19.83 -39.40
C GLU A 261 2.58 19.48 -39.54
N ASP A 262 2.97 18.25 -39.21
CA ASP A 262 4.34 17.77 -39.37
C ASP A 262 4.47 16.28 -39.72
N SER A 263 3.39 15.66 -40.17
CA SER A 263 3.23 14.24 -40.54
C SER A 263 3.22 13.25 -39.38
N ILE A 264 2.82 13.66 -38.17
CA ILE A 264 2.78 12.80 -36.97
C ILE A 264 1.41 12.91 -36.28
N VAL A 265 0.74 11.77 -36.08
CA VAL A 265 -0.54 11.73 -35.34
C VAL A 265 -0.27 11.65 -33.83
N SER A 266 -0.19 12.81 -33.15
CA SER A 266 0.01 12.85 -31.69
C SER A 266 -1.28 12.85 -30.87
N ASP A 267 -2.41 13.22 -31.47
CA ASP A 267 -3.73 13.19 -30.83
C ASP A 267 -4.75 12.37 -31.66
N PRO A 268 -4.57 11.04 -31.73
CA PRO A 268 -5.48 10.16 -32.47
C PRO A 268 -6.91 10.15 -31.90
N ALA A 269 -7.10 10.54 -30.63
CA ALA A 269 -8.41 10.55 -29.98
C ALA A 269 -9.32 11.67 -30.48
N ASN A 270 -8.75 12.79 -30.92
CA ASN A 270 -9.49 13.91 -31.52
C ASN A 270 -9.58 13.83 -33.06
N CYS A 271 -8.96 12.83 -33.70
CA CYS A 271 -9.11 12.63 -35.15
C CYS A 271 -10.44 11.94 -35.51
N THR A 272 -11.18 12.51 -36.45
CA THR A 272 -12.34 11.86 -37.08
C THR A 272 -12.00 11.47 -38.52
N ILE A 273 -11.85 10.16 -38.79
CA ILE A 273 -11.50 9.64 -40.12
C ILE A 273 -12.68 9.84 -41.10
N ASN A 274 -12.41 10.51 -42.22
CA ASN A 274 -13.31 10.58 -43.36
C ASN A 274 -12.94 9.52 -44.42
N TYR A 275 -13.65 8.40 -44.37
CA TYR A 275 -13.45 7.26 -45.27
C TYR A 275 -13.69 7.58 -46.76
N ASP A 276 -14.46 8.63 -47.09
CA ASP A 276 -14.69 9.03 -48.49
C ASP A 276 -13.38 9.40 -49.21
N LEU A 277 -12.37 9.89 -48.48
CA LEU A 277 -11.09 10.33 -49.05
C LEU A 277 -10.18 9.19 -49.53
N PHE A 278 -10.56 7.93 -49.29
CA PHE A 278 -9.87 6.74 -49.81
C PHE A 278 -10.85 5.65 -50.28
N THR A 279 -12.12 5.99 -50.49
CA THR A 279 -13.13 5.09 -51.05
C THR A 279 -13.14 5.17 -52.58
N CYS A 280 -13.10 4.02 -53.26
CA CYS A 280 -13.09 3.95 -54.73
C CYS A 280 -14.34 4.62 -55.34
N GLY A 281 -14.11 5.42 -56.38
CA GLY A 281 -15.17 6.13 -57.11
C GLY A 281 -15.65 7.44 -56.48
N LYS A 282 -15.00 7.92 -55.42
CA LYS A 282 -15.16 9.28 -54.89
C LYS A 282 -14.25 10.27 -55.63
N ASP A 283 -14.67 11.53 -55.71
CA ASP A 283 -13.93 12.57 -56.41
C ASP A 283 -12.53 12.81 -55.79
N GLY A 284 -11.50 12.81 -56.63
CA GLY A 284 -10.12 13.04 -56.20
C GLY A 284 -9.39 11.82 -55.60
N VAL A 285 -10.04 10.66 -55.51
CA VAL A 285 -9.42 9.41 -55.04
C VAL A 285 -8.78 8.65 -56.20
N ASP A 286 -7.56 8.14 -56.01
CA ASP A 286 -6.87 7.30 -57.01
C ASP A 286 -7.58 5.94 -57.15
N ALA A 287 -8.10 5.64 -58.34
CA ALA A 287 -8.80 4.40 -58.65
C ALA A 287 -7.92 3.13 -58.53
N THR A 288 -6.59 3.29 -58.47
CA THR A 288 -5.62 2.20 -58.26
C THR A 288 -5.19 2.05 -56.79
N ALA A 289 -5.43 3.06 -55.96
CA ALA A 289 -5.04 3.12 -54.55
C ALA A 289 -6.22 3.55 -53.65
N CYS A 290 -7.27 2.72 -53.63
CA CYS A 290 -8.52 2.98 -52.91
C CYS A 290 -9.14 1.70 -52.32
N LEU A 291 -10.09 1.85 -51.40
CA LEU A 291 -10.89 0.76 -50.82
C LEU A 291 -12.28 0.64 -51.45
N SER A 292 -12.77 -0.58 -51.62
CA SER A 292 -14.20 -0.83 -51.87
C SER A 292 -15.05 -0.47 -50.65
N ALA A 293 -16.36 -0.26 -50.81
CA ALA A 293 -17.26 0.00 -49.68
C ALA A 293 -17.26 -1.14 -48.63
N GLU A 294 -17.04 -2.38 -49.06
CA GLU A 294 -16.90 -3.55 -48.18
C GLU A 294 -15.56 -3.50 -47.42
N GLN A 295 -14.46 -3.16 -48.09
CA GLN A 295 -13.14 -2.94 -47.46
C GLN A 295 -13.18 -1.78 -46.45
N VAL A 296 -13.92 -0.71 -46.74
CA VAL A 296 -14.15 0.40 -45.79
C VAL A 296 -14.88 -0.09 -44.53
N THR A 297 -15.81 -1.03 -44.66
CA THR A 297 -16.53 -1.62 -43.52
C THR A 297 -15.59 -2.45 -42.63
N VAL A 298 -14.62 -3.17 -43.22
CA VAL A 298 -13.55 -3.87 -42.49
C VAL A 298 -12.62 -2.87 -41.78
N ALA A 299 -12.22 -1.78 -42.45
CA ALA A 299 -11.42 -0.72 -41.83
C ALA A 299 -12.14 -0.08 -40.64
N GLN A 300 -13.44 0.19 -40.74
CA GLN A 300 -14.26 0.70 -39.63
C GLN A 300 -14.31 -0.26 -38.44
N ALA A 301 -14.37 -1.57 -38.69
CA ALA A 301 -14.38 -2.59 -37.65
C ALA A 301 -13.05 -2.70 -36.88
N LEU A 302 -11.92 -2.34 -37.51
CA LEU A 302 -10.59 -2.32 -36.88
C LEU A 302 -10.45 -1.21 -35.82
N TYR A 303 -10.89 0.01 -36.14
CA TYR A 303 -10.87 1.14 -35.19
C TYR A 303 -11.96 1.03 -34.10
N ALA A 304 -13.03 0.29 -34.37
CA ALA A 304 -14.12 0.13 -33.42
C ALA A 304 -13.72 -0.75 -32.22
N ASP A 305 -14.21 -0.41 -31.03
CA ASP A 305 -14.13 -1.28 -29.87
C ASP A 305 -14.91 -2.58 -30.14
N TYR A 306 -14.27 -3.73 -29.94
CA TYR A 306 -14.93 -5.02 -30.11
C TYR A 306 -15.88 -5.28 -28.95
N LYS A 307 -17.15 -5.53 -29.29
CA LYS A 307 -18.23 -5.69 -28.32
C LYS A 307 -18.96 -7.01 -28.49
N VAL A 308 -19.42 -7.53 -27.37
CA VAL A 308 -20.34 -8.68 -27.27
C VAL A 308 -21.44 -8.27 -26.30
N ASN A 309 -22.71 -8.42 -26.70
CA ASN A 309 -23.87 -8.02 -25.89
C ASN A 309 -23.78 -6.57 -25.35
N ASP A 310 -23.36 -5.63 -26.22
CA ASP A 310 -23.05 -4.22 -25.93
C ASP A 310 -21.89 -3.96 -24.93
N GLU A 311 -21.36 -4.98 -24.26
CA GLU A 311 -20.17 -4.88 -23.41
C GLU A 311 -18.88 -4.87 -24.24
N THR A 312 -17.93 -4.01 -23.86
CA THR A 312 -16.64 -3.90 -24.56
C THR A 312 -15.69 -4.99 -24.11
N VAL A 313 -15.39 -5.92 -25.01
CA VAL A 313 -14.38 -6.97 -24.79
C VAL A 313 -12.99 -6.34 -24.84
N PHE A 314 -12.67 -5.58 -25.90
CA PHE A 314 -11.34 -5.03 -26.08
C PHE A 314 -11.37 -3.78 -26.98
N PRO A 315 -10.51 -2.78 -26.73
CA PRO A 315 -10.48 -1.58 -27.55
C PRO A 315 -9.99 -1.84 -28.99
N GLY A 316 -10.50 -1.06 -29.93
CA GLY A 316 -9.99 -1.02 -31.31
C GLY A 316 -8.61 -0.37 -31.43
N VAL A 317 -7.98 -0.48 -32.60
CA VAL A 317 -6.72 0.22 -32.90
C VAL A 317 -6.93 1.73 -33.05
N SER A 318 -5.85 2.50 -32.91
CA SER A 318 -5.88 3.96 -33.10
C SER A 318 -5.57 4.35 -34.55
N PRO A 319 -6.03 5.51 -35.04
CA PRO A 319 -5.50 6.14 -36.25
C PRO A 319 -3.96 6.20 -36.24
N SER A 320 -3.33 6.03 -37.41
CA SER A 320 -1.88 5.84 -37.62
C SER A 320 -1.34 4.43 -37.35
N SER A 321 -2.17 3.46 -36.94
CA SER A 321 -1.75 2.06 -36.73
C SER A 321 -1.72 1.21 -38.00
N GLU A 322 -2.12 1.77 -39.14
CA GLU A 322 -2.49 1.01 -40.34
C GLU A 322 -1.29 0.26 -40.92
N TYR A 323 -0.10 0.86 -40.85
CA TYR A 323 1.16 0.25 -41.25
C TYR A 323 1.44 -1.09 -40.53
N GLY A 324 0.96 -1.26 -39.29
CA GLY A 324 1.09 -2.48 -38.49
C GLY A 324 -0.03 -3.52 -38.68
N TRP A 325 -1.09 -3.23 -39.46
CA TRP A 325 -2.28 -4.09 -39.57
C TRP A 325 -2.00 -5.50 -40.11
N GLY A 326 -0.91 -5.70 -40.84
CA GLY A 326 -0.48 -7.04 -41.29
C GLY A 326 -0.16 -7.99 -40.14
N SER A 327 0.45 -7.49 -39.05
CA SER A 327 0.71 -8.29 -37.85
C SER A 327 -0.60 -8.66 -37.13
N LEU A 328 -1.48 -7.66 -36.95
CA LEU A 328 -2.79 -7.83 -36.32
C LEU A 328 -3.68 -8.85 -37.05
N LEU A 329 -3.79 -8.75 -38.38
CA LEU A 329 -4.74 -9.56 -39.16
C LEU A 329 -4.22 -10.96 -39.48
N GLY A 330 -2.90 -11.14 -39.64
CA GLY A 330 -2.26 -12.44 -39.86
C GLY A 330 -1.16 -12.40 -40.93
N GLY A 331 -0.02 -13.05 -40.63
CA GLY A 331 1.20 -13.04 -41.43
C GLY A 331 1.16 -13.82 -42.75
N GLY A 332 0.42 -13.32 -43.74
CA GLY A 332 0.76 -13.49 -45.16
C GLY A 332 0.34 -14.78 -45.88
N ASN A 333 -0.14 -15.83 -45.20
CA ASN A 333 -0.77 -16.97 -45.90
C ASN A 333 -2.25 -16.73 -46.26
N GLY A 334 -2.92 -15.82 -45.54
CA GLY A 334 -4.31 -15.42 -45.78
C GLY A 334 -5.37 -16.53 -45.64
N SER A 335 -5.01 -17.65 -45.00
CA SER A 335 -5.90 -18.82 -44.82
C SER A 335 -6.49 -18.94 -43.41
N GLU A 336 -5.95 -18.23 -42.43
CA GLU A 336 -6.46 -18.18 -41.05
C GLU A 336 -6.17 -16.82 -40.38
N PRO A 337 -6.85 -16.48 -39.27
CA PRO A 337 -6.55 -15.30 -38.45
C PRO A 337 -5.14 -15.36 -37.82
N ASN A 338 -4.75 -14.28 -37.13
CA ASN A 338 -3.48 -14.17 -36.40
C ASN A 338 -3.06 -15.48 -35.68
N GLU A 339 -1.87 -15.99 -36.05
CA GLU A 339 -1.36 -17.30 -35.63
C GLU A 339 -1.20 -17.44 -34.11
N VAL A 340 -0.84 -16.35 -33.41
CA VAL A 340 -0.72 -16.33 -31.94
C VAL A 340 -2.09 -16.47 -31.29
N ALA A 341 -3.10 -15.79 -31.82
CA ALA A 341 -4.47 -15.89 -31.31
C ALA A 341 -5.06 -17.29 -31.56
N VAL A 342 -4.87 -17.88 -32.75
CA VAL A 342 -5.28 -19.26 -33.05
C VAL A 342 -4.56 -20.27 -32.14
N GLY A 343 -3.25 -20.10 -31.94
CA GLY A 343 -2.45 -20.92 -31.02
C GLY A 343 -2.91 -20.81 -29.56
N TYR A 344 -3.31 -19.62 -29.12
CA TYR A 344 -3.84 -19.39 -27.77
C TYR A 344 -5.18 -20.12 -27.58
N MET A 345 -6.10 -20.00 -28.54
CA MET A 345 -7.38 -20.72 -28.49
C MET A 345 -7.15 -22.24 -28.42
N LYS A 346 -6.31 -22.79 -29.29
CA LYS A 346 -5.97 -24.22 -29.32
C LYS A 346 -5.32 -24.70 -28.01
N TYR A 347 -4.14 -24.16 -27.68
CA TYR A 347 -3.25 -24.79 -26.69
C TYR A 347 -3.39 -24.21 -25.28
N PHE A 348 -3.75 -22.93 -25.14
CA PHE A 348 -3.99 -22.31 -23.83
C PHE A 348 -5.41 -22.52 -23.34
N LEU A 349 -6.40 -22.05 -24.10
CA LEU A 349 -7.80 -21.95 -23.67
C LEU A 349 -8.57 -23.27 -23.76
N PHE A 350 -8.81 -23.78 -24.97
CA PHE A 350 -9.60 -25.01 -25.17
C PHE A 350 -8.80 -26.29 -24.90
N ASN A 351 -7.46 -26.19 -24.92
CA ASN A 351 -6.56 -27.32 -24.72
C ASN A 351 -6.84 -28.47 -25.72
N ASP A 352 -7.11 -28.09 -26.97
CA ASP A 352 -7.47 -28.93 -28.10
C ASP A 352 -6.69 -28.49 -29.34
N ALA A 353 -5.85 -29.39 -29.87
CA ALA A 353 -5.01 -29.11 -31.05
C ALA A 353 -5.84 -29.02 -32.35
N GLU A 354 -6.99 -29.69 -32.38
CA GLU A 354 -7.88 -29.79 -33.55
C GLU A 354 -8.93 -28.67 -33.58
N TRP A 355 -8.94 -27.78 -32.57
CA TRP A 355 -9.88 -26.67 -32.50
C TRP A 355 -9.77 -25.77 -33.74
N ALA A 356 -10.90 -25.60 -34.46
CA ALA A 356 -10.96 -24.81 -35.68
C ALA A 356 -11.35 -23.36 -35.38
N TRP A 357 -10.61 -22.40 -35.94
CA TRP A 357 -10.90 -20.96 -35.78
C TRP A 357 -12.30 -20.56 -36.28
N SER A 358 -12.86 -21.31 -37.22
CA SER A 358 -14.23 -21.15 -37.72
C SER A 358 -15.33 -21.49 -36.70
N SER A 359 -14.97 -22.05 -35.54
CA SER A 359 -15.88 -22.30 -34.41
C SER A 359 -15.92 -21.15 -33.39
N TYR A 360 -15.08 -20.13 -33.56
CA TYR A 360 -15.06 -18.94 -32.73
C TYR A 360 -16.42 -18.22 -32.75
N ASN A 361 -16.90 -17.80 -31.58
CA ASN A 361 -18.21 -17.18 -31.42
C ASN A 361 -18.24 -16.29 -30.16
N GLU A 362 -19.35 -15.57 -29.98
CA GLU A 362 -19.55 -14.57 -28.92
C GLU A 362 -19.44 -15.09 -27.47
N THR A 363 -19.51 -16.40 -27.23
CA THR A 363 -19.31 -16.97 -25.88
C THR A 363 -17.84 -17.11 -25.49
N VAL A 364 -16.93 -17.13 -26.48
CA VAL A 364 -15.50 -17.40 -26.25
C VAL A 364 -14.81 -16.32 -25.40
N PRO A 365 -15.04 -15.00 -25.58
CA PRO A 365 -14.45 -13.97 -24.70
C PRO A 365 -14.78 -14.16 -23.22
N ALA A 366 -16.03 -14.49 -22.90
CA ALA A 366 -16.46 -14.71 -21.51
C ALA A 366 -15.77 -15.94 -20.91
N TYR A 367 -15.71 -17.04 -21.66
CA TYR A 367 -15.00 -18.26 -21.25
C TYR A 367 -13.49 -18.04 -21.09
N ALA A 368 -12.87 -17.23 -21.96
CA ALA A 368 -11.45 -16.87 -21.88
C ALA A 368 -11.13 -16.09 -20.60
N ASN A 369 -11.96 -15.09 -20.27
CA ASN A 369 -11.83 -14.28 -19.06
C ASN A 369 -12.10 -15.06 -17.77
N GLU A 370 -13.10 -15.96 -17.77
CA GLU A 370 -13.38 -16.84 -16.63
C GLU A 370 -12.25 -17.86 -16.39
N THR A 371 -11.68 -18.42 -17.46
CA THR A 371 -10.66 -19.47 -17.36
C THR A 371 -9.26 -18.91 -17.06
N ASN A 372 -8.92 -17.74 -17.60
CA ASN A 372 -7.61 -17.07 -17.49
C ASN A 372 -6.40 -18.06 -17.45
N PRO A 373 -6.22 -18.90 -18.50
CA PRO A 373 -5.32 -20.05 -18.46
C PRO A 373 -3.85 -19.63 -18.25
N GLY A 374 -3.27 -20.02 -17.10
CA GLY A 374 -1.92 -19.60 -16.70
C GLY A 374 -1.87 -18.29 -15.90
N GLU A 375 -3.02 -17.75 -15.49
CA GLU A 375 -3.15 -16.51 -14.70
C GLU A 375 -2.52 -15.28 -15.38
N LEU A 376 -2.60 -15.22 -16.72
CA LEU A 376 -1.90 -14.22 -17.54
C LEU A 376 -2.41 -12.79 -17.30
N ASP A 377 -3.73 -12.61 -17.18
CA ASP A 377 -4.36 -11.29 -17.12
C ASP A 377 -4.06 -10.54 -15.82
N VAL A 378 -3.59 -9.31 -15.91
CA VAL A 378 -3.33 -8.40 -14.76
C VAL A 378 -4.61 -7.64 -14.43
N ASN A 379 -5.52 -8.27 -13.70
CA ASN A 379 -6.92 -7.84 -13.59
C ASN A 379 -7.36 -7.39 -12.19
N THR A 380 -6.47 -7.31 -11.20
CA THR A 380 -6.82 -6.77 -9.87
C THR A 380 -6.78 -5.24 -9.82
N PHE A 381 -5.94 -4.62 -10.66
CA PHE A 381 -5.63 -3.18 -10.72
C PHE A 381 -5.14 -2.55 -9.39
N ASN A 382 -5.00 -3.33 -8.32
CA ASN A 382 -4.69 -2.85 -6.97
C ASN A 382 -3.19 -2.96 -6.67
N LEU A 383 -2.40 -2.07 -7.26
CA LEU A 383 -0.94 -2.01 -7.05
C LEU A 383 -0.54 -1.26 -5.75
N THR A 384 -1.47 -1.04 -4.81
CA THR A 384 -1.18 -0.29 -3.57
C THR A 384 -0.06 -0.92 -2.74
N LYS A 385 0.04 -2.25 -2.69
CA LYS A 385 1.14 -2.98 -2.03
C LYS A 385 2.50 -2.70 -2.68
N PHE A 386 2.56 -2.66 -4.01
CA PHE A 386 3.79 -2.32 -4.74
C PHE A 386 4.20 -0.86 -4.45
N SER A 387 3.24 0.07 -4.53
CA SER A 387 3.48 1.48 -4.23
C SER A 387 3.92 1.73 -2.78
N SER A 388 3.41 0.96 -1.81
CA SER A 388 3.71 1.15 -0.37
C SER A 388 5.08 0.60 0.04
N PHE A 389 5.68 -0.29 -0.76
CA PHE A 389 7.10 -0.63 -0.68
C PHE A 389 8.00 0.36 -1.42
N GLY A 390 7.45 1.45 -1.96
CA GLY A 390 8.17 2.50 -2.67
C GLY A 390 8.32 2.25 -4.18
N GLY A 391 7.71 1.18 -4.70
CA GLY A 391 7.85 0.73 -6.08
C GLY A 391 7.53 1.81 -7.12
N LYS A 392 8.35 1.90 -8.18
CA LYS A 392 8.20 2.88 -9.27
C LYS A 392 7.89 2.21 -10.61
N ILE A 393 7.01 2.81 -11.40
CA ILE A 393 6.65 2.35 -12.75
C ILE A 393 6.78 3.52 -13.73
N ILE A 394 7.63 3.34 -14.74
CA ILE A 394 7.52 4.06 -16.01
C ILE A 394 6.94 3.08 -17.02
N MET A 395 5.74 3.38 -17.49
CA MET A 395 5.10 2.65 -18.58
C MET A 395 5.06 3.54 -19.81
N TYR A 396 5.27 2.96 -20.99
CA TYR A 396 5.09 3.66 -22.25
C TYR A 396 4.38 2.79 -23.28
N HIS A 397 3.77 3.45 -24.26
CA HIS A 397 3.05 2.78 -25.34
C HIS A 397 3.14 3.61 -26.62
N GLY A 398 3.37 2.97 -27.76
CA GLY A 398 3.25 3.61 -29.07
C GLY A 398 1.80 3.89 -29.42
N LEU A 399 1.47 5.10 -29.86
CA LEU A 399 0.10 5.45 -30.29
C LEU A 399 -0.30 4.76 -31.60
N SER A 400 0.67 4.32 -32.40
CA SER A 400 0.48 3.61 -33.67
C SER A 400 0.57 2.09 -33.50
N ASP A 401 0.54 1.56 -32.27
CA ASP A 401 0.61 0.11 -32.02
C ASP A 401 -0.68 -0.61 -32.47
N ALA A 402 -0.53 -1.49 -33.46
CA ALA A 402 -1.59 -2.37 -33.98
C ALA A 402 -1.63 -3.75 -33.30
N ASP A 403 -0.51 -4.21 -32.73
CA ASP A 403 -0.40 -5.51 -32.07
C ASP A 403 -1.07 -5.48 -30.70
N VAL A 404 -0.80 -4.43 -29.94
CA VAL A 404 -1.44 -4.13 -28.66
C VAL A 404 -1.94 -2.69 -28.73
N PRO A 405 -3.25 -2.43 -28.96
CA PRO A 405 -3.79 -1.08 -28.99
C PRO A 405 -3.44 -0.25 -27.75
N ALA A 406 -2.87 0.94 -27.95
CA ALA A 406 -2.46 1.88 -26.89
C ALA A 406 -3.57 2.16 -25.85
N LYS A 407 -4.82 2.21 -26.32
CA LYS A 407 -6.04 2.39 -25.50
C LYS A 407 -6.21 1.29 -24.45
N ALA A 408 -5.65 0.10 -24.63
CA ALA A 408 -5.63 -0.94 -23.60
C ALA A 408 -4.75 -0.53 -22.40
N SER A 409 -3.63 0.17 -22.61
CA SER A 409 -2.82 0.72 -21.52
C SER A 409 -3.45 1.94 -20.86
N GLN A 410 -4.21 2.75 -21.60
CA GLN A 410 -5.04 3.80 -21.02
C GLN A 410 -6.06 3.19 -20.04
N VAL A 411 -6.82 2.18 -20.49
CA VAL A 411 -7.81 1.47 -19.67
C VAL A 411 -7.16 0.84 -18.42
N TYR A 412 -5.96 0.27 -18.53
CA TYR A 412 -5.23 -0.24 -17.38
C TYR A 412 -4.89 0.87 -16.38
N TYR A 413 -4.30 1.97 -16.85
CA TYR A 413 -3.89 3.09 -16.00
C TYR A 413 -5.09 3.73 -15.30
N ASP A 414 -6.18 4.02 -16.02
CA ASP A 414 -7.40 4.61 -15.47
C ASP A 414 -8.04 3.68 -14.40
N LYS A 415 -8.01 2.36 -14.60
CA LYS A 415 -8.45 1.39 -13.59
C LYS A 415 -7.55 1.36 -12.36
N VAL A 416 -6.23 1.43 -12.53
CA VAL A 416 -5.28 1.52 -11.41
C VAL A 416 -5.46 2.83 -10.63
N VAL A 417 -5.70 3.96 -11.30
CA VAL A 417 -6.05 5.23 -10.66
C VAL A 417 -7.34 5.12 -9.86
N ALA A 418 -8.42 4.60 -10.45
CA ALA A 418 -9.70 4.39 -9.78
C ALA A 418 -9.55 3.50 -8.53
N GLN A 419 -8.84 2.38 -8.66
CA GLN A 419 -8.59 1.44 -7.56
C GLN A 419 -7.63 1.99 -6.48
N SER A 420 -6.82 3.00 -6.83
CA SER A 420 -5.91 3.71 -5.90
C SER A 420 -6.55 4.95 -5.26
N GLY A 421 -7.87 5.14 -5.39
CA GLY A 421 -8.62 6.23 -4.76
C GLY A 421 -8.97 7.41 -5.67
N GLY A 422 -8.68 7.32 -6.98
CA GLY A 422 -9.10 8.29 -7.99
C GLY A 422 -8.19 9.50 -8.20
N ASP A 423 -7.18 9.71 -7.35
CA ASP A 423 -6.22 10.81 -7.49
C ASP A 423 -5.09 10.44 -8.47
N VAL A 424 -5.19 11.01 -9.68
CA VAL A 424 -4.20 10.84 -10.75
C VAL A 424 -2.80 11.30 -10.33
N GLU A 425 -2.67 12.42 -9.60
CA GLU A 425 -1.36 12.95 -9.20
C GLU A 425 -0.72 12.10 -8.09
N ALA A 426 -1.53 11.57 -7.18
CA ALA A 426 -1.07 10.58 -6.20
C ALA A 426 -0.54 9.30 -6.88
N VAL A 427 -1.16 8.86 -7.99
CA VAL A 427 -0.63 7.75 -8.81
C VAL A 427 0.62 8.17 -9.60
N ARG A 428 0.65 9.35 -10.23
CA ARG A 428 1.84 9.87 -10.93
C ARG A 428 3.07 10.06 -10.04
N ALA A 429 2.93 10.03 -8.71
CA ALA A 429 4.03 10.00 -7.74
C ALA A 429 4.75 8.62 -7.63
N TRP A 430 4.23 7.57 -8.27
CA TRP A 430 4.87 6.25 -8.34
C TRP A 430 4.62 5.47 -9.65
N PHE A 431 3.65 5.85 -10.48
CA PHE A 431 3.35 5.22 -11.77
C PHE A 431 3.01 6.29 -12.82
N ARG A 432 3.89 6.46 -13.81
CA ARG A 432 3.70 7.37 -14.95
C ARG A 432 3.57 6.58 -16.25
N LEU A 433 2.55 6.93 -17.05
CA LEU A 433 2.32 6.40 -18.39
C LEU A 433 2.67 7.46 -19.44
N PHE A 434 3.45 7.10 -20.45
CA PHE A 434 3.88 7.96 -21.55
C PHE A 434 3.39 7.40 -22.90
N PHE A 435 2.64 8.19 -23.67
CA PHE A 435 2.21 7.80 -25.01
C PHE A 435 3.13 8.42 -26.06
N LEU A 436 3.71 7.60 -26.95
CA LEU A 436 4.66 8.04 -27.97
C LEU A 436 3.96 8.11 -29.34
N PRO A 437 3.79 9.31 -29.92
CA PRO A 437 3.28 9.49 -31.29
C PRO A 437 4.14 8.77 -32.32
N GLY A 438 3.50 8.11 -33.29
CA GLY A 438 4.19 7.43 -34.41
C GLY A 438 5.04 6.20 -34.05
N LEU A 439 5.24 5.89 -32.77
CA LEU A 439 5.77 4.60 -32.33
C LEU A 439 4.67 3.53 -32.52
N GLU A 440 5.03 2.44 -33.18
CA GLU A 440 4.23 1.22 -33.32
C GLU A 440 4.49 0.29 -32.12
N HIS A 441 4.55 -1.04 -32.30
CA HIS A 441 4.80 -1.95 -31.18
C HIS A 441 6.20 -1.79 -30.56
N LYS A 442 7.23 -1.60 -31.41
CA LYS A 442 8.65 -1.41 -31.00
C LYS A 442 9.46 -0.48 -31.90
N THR A 443 8.95 -0.17 -33.09
CA THR A 443 9.64 0.56 -34.17
C THR A 443 8.74 1.68 -34.69
N THR A 444 9.19 2.42 -35.69
CA THR A 444 8.34 3.37 -36.43
C THR A 444 8.57 3.25 -37.93
N THR A 445 7.51 3.46 -38.71
CA THR A 445 7.55 3.63 -40.17
C THR A 445 7.48 5.10 -40.61
N VAL A 446 7.44 6.04 -39.66
CA VAL A 446 7.32 7.49 -39.90
C VAL A 446 8.44 8.27 -39.20
N ASP A 447 8.64 9.53 -39.58
CA ASP A 447 9.68 10.42 -39.00
C ASP A 447 9.32 10.95 -37.59
N ALA A 448 8.71 10.11 -36.75
CA ALA A 448 8.29 10.46 -35.40
C ALA A 448 9.41 10.20 -34.36
N PRO A 449 9.59 11.09 -33.36
CA PRO A 449 10.48 10.81 -32.23
C PRO A 449 9.96 9.65 -31.39
N TRP A 450 10.57 8.47 -31.56
CA TRP A 450 10.09 7.20 -31.02
C TRP A 450 11.02 6.61 -29.95
N TYR A 451 12.30 6.98 -29.95
CA TYR A 451 13.32 6.33 -29.12
C TYR A 451 13.53 7.05 -27.78
N ILE A 452 13.38 6.30 -26.68
CA ILE A 452 13.60 6.74 -25.29
C ILE A 452 14.46 5.74 -24.49
N ALA A 453 15.20 4.86 -25.18
CA ALA A 453 15.89 3.70 -24.59
C ALA A 453 14.95 2.76 -23.79
N GLY A 454 13.71 2.58 -24.27
CA GLY A 454 12.77 1.62 -23.71
C GLY A 454 13.09 0.16 -24.09
N PRO A 455 12.61 -0.85 -23.32
CA PRO A 455 12.73 -2.27 -23.66
C PRO A 455 12.29 -2.60 -25.08
N GLY A 456 13.12 -3.33 -25.82
CA GLY A 456 12.83 -3.72 -27.21
C GLY A 456 13.11 -2.64 -28.26
N GLN A 457 13.51 -1.41 -27.87
CA GLN A 457 13.87 -0.34 -28.81
C GLN A 457 15.32 -0.40 -29.26
N ALA A 458 16.26 -0.67 -28.35
CA ALA A 458 17.70 -0.70 -28.65
C ALA A 458 18.07 -1.79 -29.67
N GLU A 459 17.32 -2.88 -29.64
CA GLU A 459 17.41 -4.04 -30.53
C GLU A 459 16.97 -3.71 -31.97
N GLN A 460 16.25 -2.60 -32.20
CA GLN A 460 15.86 -2.14 -33.55
C GLN A 460 16.91 -1.21 -34.21
N LEU A 461 17.94 -0.78 -33.47
CA LEU A 461 18.97 0.13 -33.98
C LEU A 461 20.11 -0.62 -34.69
N LEU A 462 20.53 -0.07 -35.84
CA LEU A 462 21.67 -0.54 -36.62
C LEU A 462 23.01 -0.29 -35.91
N GLY A 463 24.05 -0.98 -36.37
CA GLY A 463 25.42 -0.91 -35.85
C GLY A 463 25.69 -1.82 -34.64
N GLY A 464 24.65 -2.25 -33.92
CA GLY A 464 24.78 -3.01 -32.68
C GLY A 464 25.42 -2.17 -31.56
N GLY A 465 25.63 -2.77 -30.39
CA GLY A 465 26.30 -2.10 -29.27
C GLY A 465 25.45 -1.07 -28.50
N ASN A 466 24.49 -0.39 -29.15
CA ASN A 466 23.58 0.60 -28.57
C ASN A 466 22.87 0.07 -27.30
N TYR A 467 22.58 0.96 -26.35
CA TYR A 467 21.91 0.61 -25.09
C TYR A 467 21.14 1.79 -24.46
N SER A 468 21.74 2.98 -24.48
CA SER A 468 21.15 4.29 -24.12
C SER A 468 20.78 5.07 -25.38
N VAL A 469 20.15 6.25 -25.25
CA VAL A 469 19.85 7.14 -26.39
C VAL A 469 21.15 7.65 -27.02
N PRO A 470 21.46 7.31 -28.29
CA PRO A 470 22.71 7.73 -28.90
C PRO A 470 22.87 9.26 -28.96
N GLY A 471 23.97 9.74 -28.37
CA GLY A 471 24.25 11.17 -28.18
C GLY A 471 23.76 11.76 -26.85
N TYR A 472 22.90 11.05 -26.10
CA TYR A 472 22.21 11.57 -24.90
C TYR A 472 22.16 10.54 -23.76
N SER A 473 23.25 10.41 -23.01
CA SER A 473 23.34 9.50 -21.85
C SER A 473 22.86 10.17 -20.56
N ASP A 474 21.61 10.64 -20.55
CA ASP A 474 21.02 11.38 -19.44
C ASP A 474 19.56 10.98 -19.15
N ALA A 475 19.12 11.23 -17.91
CA ALA A 475 17.80 10.87 -17.41
C ALA A 475 16.62 11.69 -17.98
N THR A 476 16.85 12.65 -18.88
CA THR A 476 15.77 13.35 -19.59
C THR A 476 15.45 12.70 -20.92
N HIS A 477 16.40 12.04 -21.58
CA HIS A 477 16.19 11.28 -22.82
C HIS A 477 15.96 9.78 -22.57
N ASP A 478 16.65 9.22 -21.58
CA ASP A 478 16.72 7.78 -21.34
C ASP A 478 15.79 7.34 -20.20
N ALA A 479 14.81 6.49 -20.53
CA ALA A 479 13.78 6.03 -19.60
C ALA A 479 14.31 5.14 -18.48
N LEU A 480 15.41 4.40 -18.70
CA LEU A 480 16.01 3.55 -17.68
C LEU A 480 16.90 4.37 -16.72
N LEU A 481 17.61 5.38 -17.23
CA LEU A 481 18.31 6.35 -16.38
C LEU A 481 17.32 7.22 -15.58
N ALA A 482 16.20 7.62 -16.19
CA ALA A 482 15.11 8.31 -15.50
C ALA A 482 14.52 7.48 -14.36
N LEU A 483 14.27 6.19 -14.60
CA LEU A 483 13.77 5.28 -13.58
C LEU A 483 14.77 5.08 -12.44
N GLN A 484 16.06 4.93 -12.76
CA GLN A 484 17.12 4.85 -11.76
C GLN A 484 17.22 6.11 -10.91
N GLN A 485 17.21 7.30 -11.53
CA GLN A 485 17.25 8.56 -10.81
C GLN A 485 16.05 8.70 -9.86
N TRP A 486 14.86 8.26 -10.27
CA TRP A 486 13.65 8.30 -9.45
C TRP A 486 13.72 7.35 -8.24
N VAL A 487 14.31 6.16 -8.39
CA VAL A 487 14.52 5.20 -7.30
C VAL A 487 15.60 5.67 -6.32
N ASP A 488 16.70 6.22 -6.83
CA ASP A 488 17.86 6.65 -6.04
C ASP A 488 17.60 7.96 -5.23
N GLY A 489 16.35 8.44 -5.20
CA GLY A 489 15.89 9.58 -4.40
C GLY A 489 15.68 10.88 -5.18
N GLY A 490 15.78 10.85 -6.50
CA GLY A 490 15.46 11.96 -7.39
C GLY A 490 13.95 12.19 -7.60
N ALA A 491 13.63 13.25 -8.34
CA ALA A 491 12.27 13.54 -8.76
C ALA A 491 11.79 12.53 -9.82
N ALA A 492 10.47 12.40 -9.96
CA ALA A 492 9.86 11.66 -11.06
C ALA A 492 10.06 12.41 -12.40
N PRO A 493 10.25 11.73 -13.54
CA PRO A 493 10.48 12.40 -14.82
C PRO A 493 9.21 13.10 -15.33
N ASP A 494 9.21 14.45 -15.33
CA ASP A 494 8.06 15.26 -15.75
C ASP A 494 7.84 15.26 -17.28
N SER A 495 8.83 14.82 -18.04
CA SER A 495 8.74 14.39 -19.44
C SER A 495 9.91 13.47 -19.78
N LEU A 496 9.81 12.72 -20.87
CA LEU A 496 10.94 12.00 -21.48
C LEU A 496 11.15 12.50 -22.92
N ILE A 497 12.36 12.92 -23.29
CA ILE A 497 12.65 13.46 -24.62
C ILE A 497 12.89 12.30 -25.59
N ALA A 498 11.84 11.94 -26.34
CA ALA A 498 11.96 10.99 -27.43
C ALA A 498 12.74 11.60 -28.60
N THR A 499 13.53 10.76 -29.28
CA THR A 499 14.44 11.15 -30.35
C THR A 499 14.19 10.29 -31.60
N THR A 500 14.43 10.86 -32.78
CA THR A 500 14.59 10.12 -34.04
C THR A 500 15.67 10.77 -34.91
N TRP A 501 16.26 10.00 -35.82
CA TRP A 501 17.37 10.38 -36.70
C TRP A 501 16.94 10.38 -38.17
N LYS A 502 17.75 10.94 -39.07
CA LYS A 502 17.44 11.00 -40.52
C LYS A 502 17.15 9.64 -41.16
N ASN A 503 17.68 8.58 -40.58
CA ASN A 503 17.17 7.23 -40.75
C ASN A 503 16.77 6.72 -39.36
N ALA A 504 15.49 6.41 -39.16
CA ALA A 504 14.92 6.11 -37.85
C ALA A 504 15.62 4.96 -37.10
N THR A 505 16.26 4.02 -37.81
CA THR A 505 17.02 2.90 -37.23
C THR A 505 18.54 3.09 -37.26
N ASP A 506 19.07 4.14 -37.90
CA ASP A 506 20.52 4.43 -37.95
C ASP A 506 20.87 5.68 -37.11
N PRO A 507 21.26 5.49 -35.84
CA PRO A 507 21.61 6.59 -34.95
C PRO A 507 22.96 7.25 -35.28
N THR A 508 23.69 6.77 -36.30
CA THR A 508 24.89 7.45 -36.80
C THR A 508 24.56 8.61 -37.73
N THR A 509 23.31 8.66 -38.24
CA THR A 509 22.78 9.82 -38.96
C THR A 509 22.45 10.96 -38.00
N GLU A 510 22.32 12.20 -38.50
CA GLU A 510 21.99 13.33 -37.62
C GLU A 510 20.57 13.20 -37.02
N VAL A 511 20.38 13.73 -35.82
CA VAL A 511 19.07 13.82 -35.16
C VAL A 511 18.12 14.64 -36.04
N LEU A 512 17.00 14.04 -36.41
CA LEU A 512 15.98 14.63 -37.29
C LEU A 512 14.97 15.44 -36.48
N ARG A 513 14.43 14.88 -35.40
CA ARG A 513 13.43 15.52 -34.52
C ARG A 513 13.54 15.00 -33.08
N GLN A 514 13.15 15.83 -32.11
CA GLN A 514 12.97 15.46 -30.71
C GLN A 514 11.68 16.05 -30.13
N ARG A 515 11.02 15.34 -29.20
CA ARG A 515 9.86 15.85 -28.45
C ARG A 515 9.83 15.41 -26.99
N PRO A 516 9.39 16.27 -26.05
CA PRO A 516 9.12 15.88 -24.67
C PRO A 516 7.80 15.08 -24.63
N ILE A 517 7.88 13.78 -24.41
CA ILE A 517 6.73 12.92 -24.16
C ILE A 517 6.19 13.20 -22.77
N CYS A 518 4.90 13.52 -22.69
CA CYS A 518 4.24 13.94 -21.46
C CYS A 518 3.65 12.75 -20.70
N PRO A 519 3.61 12.79 -19.35
CA PRO A 519 2.96 11.74 -18.58
C PRO A 519 1.44 11.93 -18.66
N TYR A 520 0.73 10.93 -19.16
CA TYR A 520 -0.73 10.89 -19.25
C TYR A 520 -1.39 11.23 -17.90
N PRO A 521 -2.51 12.00 -17.87
CA PRO A 521 -3.28 12.53 -19.00
C PRO A 521 -2.80 13.89 -19.53
N SER A 522 -1.55 14.30 -19.24
CA SER A 522 -0.98 15.50 -19.87
C SER A 522 -0.56 15.18 -21.31
N THR A 523 -0.85 16.09 -22.24
CA THR A 523 -0.48 15.97 -23.66
C THR A 523 0.56 17.02 -24.05
N GLN A 524 1.23 16.77 -25.17
CA GLN A 524 2.12 17.75 -25.80
C GLN A 524 1.30 18.92 -26.33
N LYS A 525 1.82 20.14 -26.16
CA LYS A 525 1.29 21.34 -26.78
C LYS A 525 2.41 22.11 -27.45
N PHE A 526 2.29 22.31 -28.76
CA PHE A 526 3.24 23.07 -29.56
C PHE A 526 3.12 24.58 -29.30
N THR A 527 4.26 25.26 -29.31
CA THR A 527 4.38 26.70 -29.14
C THR A 527 4.37 27.35 -30.52
N SER A 528 3.37 28.18 -30.80
CA SER A 528 3.21 28.84 -32.10
C SER A 528 4.47 29.62 -32.49
N GLY A 529 5.02 29.33 -33.67
CA GLY A 529 6.26 29.92 -34.18
C GLY A 529 7.55 29.22 -33.76
N GLY A 530 7.49 28.13 -32.98
CA GLY A 530 8.63 27.28 -32.68
C GLY A 530 9.06 26.40 -33.86
N ASP A 531 10.23 25.76 -33.74
CA ASP A 531 10.72 24.74 -34.68
C ASP A 531 10.14 23.37 -34.27
N GLN A 532 9.31 22.77 -35.13
CA GLN A 532 8.66 21.46 -34.91
C GLN A 532 9.65 20.31 -34.69
N SER A 533 10.92 20.48 -35.08
CA SER A 533 11.98 19.49 -34.85
C SER A 533 12.61 19.54 -33.45
N LYS A 534 12.35 20.60 -32.67
CA LYS A 534 13.01 20.85 -31.38
C LYS A 534 12.08 20.59 -30.21
N ALA A 535 12.58 19.85 -29.21
CA ALA A 535 11.82 19.53 -28.01
C ALA A 535 11.36 20.78 -27.23
N GLU A 536 12.18 21.84 -27.21
CA GLU A 536 11.88 23.12 -26.55
C GLU A 536 10.68 23.89 -27.15
N SER A 537 10.26 23.55 -28.37
CA SER A 537 9.05 24.11 -28.99
C SER A 537 7.76 23.52 -28.41
N PHE A 538 7.84 22.45 -27.61
CA PHE A 538 6.69 21.75 -27.05
C PHE A 538 6.69 21.85 -25.52
N THR A 539 5.49 21.94 -24.94
CA THR A 539 5.29 21.96 -23.48
C THR A 539 4.25 20.93 -23.08
N CYS A 540 4.40 20.32 -21.91
CA CYS A 540 3.37 19.44 -21.37
C CYS A 540 2.25 20.26 -20.74
N SER A 541 1.01 20.05 -21.18
CA SER A 541 -0.17 20.71 -20.65
C SER A 541 -1.22 19.68 -20.25
N GLY A 542 -1.86 19.89 -19.10
CA GLY A 542 -2.93 19.03 -18.59
C GLY A 542 -4.31 19.58 -18.91
N ILE A 543 -5.23 18.72 -19.31
CA ILE A 543 -6.67 19.02 -19.21
C ILE A 543 -6.99 19.13 -17.72
N SER A 544 -7.44 20.32 -17.28
CA SER A 544 -7.81 20.58 -15.90
C SER A 544 -9.13 19.89 -15.54
N ILE A 545 -9.10 18.57 -15.30
CA ILE A 545 -10.22 17.84 -14.72
C ILE A 545 -10.50 18.42 -13.33
N ARG A 546 -11.65 19.08 -13.19
CA ARG A 546 -12.15 19.57 -11.89
C ARG A 546 -12.51 18.37 -11.01
N PHE A 547 -11.61 17.92 -10.16
CA PHE A 547 -11.93 16.98 -9.10
C PHE A 547 -12.72 17.68 -7.99
N SER A 548 -13.91 17.15 -7.68
CA SER A 548 -14.65 17.52 -6.48
C SER A 548 -13.86 17.11 -5.24
N LEU A 549 -13.45 18.09 -4.42
CA LEU A 549 -12.77 17.82 -3.15
C LEU A 549 -13.68 17.00 -2.23
N ASN A 550 -13.11 16.11 -1.42
CA ASN A 550 -13.76 15.57 -0.22
C ASN A 550 -13.06 16.13 1.02
N VAL A 551 -13.83 16.68 1.97
CA VAL A 551 -13.39 17.24 3.26
C VAL A 551 -14.10 16.53 4.40
N VAL A 552 -13.39 16.22 5.49
CA VAL A 552 -13.89 15.35 6.56
C VAL A 552 -13.76 16.04 7.92
N HIS A 553 -14.86 16.02 8.67
CA HIS A 553 -15.09 16.86 9.84
C HIS A 553 -15.33 16.00 11.07
N HIS A 554 -14.99 16.53 12.25
CA HIS A 554 -15.15 15.83 13.53
C HIS A 554 -15.59 16.77 14.64
N PHE A 555 -16.57 16.36 15.43
CA PHE A 555 -17.20 17.15 16.48
C PHE A 555 -17.04 16.49 17.84
N THR A 556 -16.96 17.31 18.89
CA THR A 556 -16.99 16.86 20.29
C THR A 556 -17.88 17.77 21.12
N MET A 557 -18.84 17.20 21.83
CA MET A 557 -19.81 17.92 22.65
C MET A 557 -19.24 18.31 24.03
N THR A 558 -19.59 19.52 24.50
CA THR A 558 -19.23 20.07 25.81
C THR A 558 -20.39 20.88 26.38
N ALA A 559 -20.80 20.64 27.63
CA ALA A 559 -21.74 21.52 28.33
C ALA A 559 -20.98 22.46 29.28
N SER A 560 -21.20 23.78 29.13
CA SER A 560 -20.69 24.82 30.02
C SER A 560 -21.69 25.97 30.10
N ALA A 561 -21.73 26.67 31.24
CA ALA A 561 -22.68 27.74 31.52
C ALA A 561 -22.01 29.11 31.33
N THR A 562 -22.70 30.05 30.70
CA THR A 562 -22.16 31.38 30.38
C THR A 562 -22.18 32.33 31.59
N SER A 563 -21.07 33.01 31.83
CA SER A 563 -21.00 34.17 32.71
C SER A 563 -21.63 35.43 32.05
N PRO A 564 -22.27 36.33 32.82
CA PRO A 564 -23.02 37.46 32.28
C PRO A 564 -22.14 38.70 32.00
N PRO A 565 -22.59 39.63 31.14
CA PRO A 565 -22.00 40.95 30.97
C PRO A 565 -22.36 41.92 32.13
N SER A 566 -21.78 43.12 32.09
CA SER A 566 -21.83 44.14 33.14
C SER A 566 -23.22 44.72 33.45
N LEU A 567 -23.36 45.18 34.70
CA LEU A 567 -24.51 45.86 35.29
C LEU A 567 -25.01 47.07 34.46
N ASP A 568 -26.34 47.23 34.38
CA ASP A 568 -27.04 48.48 34.69
C ASP A 568 -28.54 48.24 34.96
N GLU A 569 -29.04 48.89 36.02
CA GLU A 569 -30.43 49.18 36.46
C GLU A 569 -31.52 48.08 36.64
N VAL A 570 -32.24 48.17 37.78
CA VAL A 570 -33.31 47.27 38.29
C VAL A 570 -34.47 48.14 38.82
N PRO A 571 -35.74 47.76 38.60
CA PRO A 571 -36.67 47.41 39.71
C PRO A 571 -37.53 46.17 39.37
N GLU A 572 -37.57 45.10 40.16
CA GLU A 572 -38.21 44.89 41.49
C GLU A 572 -39.73 44.63 41.47
N ASP A 573 -40.15 43.64 42.29
CA ASP A 573 -41.45 42.98 42.51
C ASP A 573 -41.78 41.74 41.62
N ALA A 574 -42.11 40.55 42.16
CA ALA A 574 -42.25 40.10 43.55
C ALA A 574 -41.99 38.58 43.73
N HIS A 575 -41.86 38.15 45.00
CA HIS A 575 -41.30 36.85 45.46
C HIS A 575 -42.09 35.56 45.17
N GLY A 576 -41.33 34.45 45.07
CA GLY A 576 -41.76 33.07 45.31
C GLY A 576 -40.56 32.22 45.79
N ASP A 577 -40.76 31.31 46.76
CA ASP A 577 -39.71 30.76 47.63
C ASP A 577 -38.59 29.91 46.98
N SER A 578 -37.44 29.91 47.66
CA SER A 578 -36.18 29.26 47.28
C SER A 578 -35.99 27.87 47.87
N GLU A 579 -35.42 26.94 47.08
CA GLU A 579 -34.48 25.92 47.59
C GLU A 579 -33.37 25.67 46.55
N HIS A 580 -32.13 25.47 47.02
CA HIS A 580 -30.90 25.17 46.25
C HIS A 580 -30.03 26.31 45.69
N ASP A 581 -29.89 27.43 46.42
CA ASP A 581 -28.66 28.23 46.37
C ASP A 581 -27.53 27.52 47.13
N THR A 582 -26.82 26.56 46.49
CA THR A 582 -25.44 26.10 46.82
C THR A 582 -25.02 24.90 45.95
N LEU A 583 -24.46 25.13 44.76
CA LEU A 583 -23.75 24.10 43.97
C LEU A 583 -22.46 24.65 43.37
N LYS A 584 -21.44 24.88 44.21
CA LYS A 584 -20.17 25.50 43.80
C LYS A 584 -19.01 24.53 43.55
N TYR A 585 -19.18 23.23 43.79
CA TYR A 585 -18.15 22.21 43.52
C TYR A 585 -18.77 20.90 43.05
N SER A 586 -18.31 20.36 41.90
CA SER A 586 -18.74 19.05 41.38
C SER A 586 -17.73 18.51 40.37
N LEU A 587 -17.26 17.28 40.57
CA LEU A 587 -16.33 16.58 39.66
C LEU A 587 -16.93 15.20 39.35
N LEU A 588 -17.18 14.94 38.07
CA LEU A 588 -17.87 13.73 37.61
C LEU A 588 -16.93 12.51 37.61
N GLY A 589 -17.52 11.33 37.88
CA GLY A 589 -16.82 10.06 38.03
C GLY A 589 -16.18 9.51 36.74
N PRO A 590 -15.36 8.45 36.85
CA PRO A 590 -14.48 8.03 35.77
C PRO A 590 -15.24 7.47 34.56
N SER A 591 -14.89 7.95 33.37
CA SER A 591 -15.46 7.54 32.08
C SER A 591 -16.92 7.92 31.84
N LEU A 592 -17.23 9.23 31.87
CA LEU A 592 -17.85 9.95 30.74
C LEU A 592 -17.98 11.45 31.05
N THR A 593 -18.01 12.27 29.98
CA THR A 593 -18.12 13.74 29.96
C THR A 593 -16.90 14.53 30.46
N LYS A 594 -16.50 15.51 29.64
CA LYS A 594 -15.61 16.62 30.00
C LYS A 594 -16.44 17.89 30.27
N ALA A 595 -17.60 17.74 30.92
CA ALA A 595 -18.58 18.79 31.16
C ALA A 595 -18.43 19.37 32.58
N GLY A 596 -18.60 20.69 32.72
CA GLY A 596 -18.62 21.37 34.03
C GLY A 596 -17.28 21.56 34.76
N GLN A 597 -16.14 21.26 34.12
CA GLN A 597 -14.81 21.41 34.76
C GLN A 597 -14.34 22.87 34.95
N ASP A 598 -15.04 23.85 34.37
CA ASP A 598 -14.64 25.27 34.39
C ASP A 598 -14.98 25.98 35.72
N ALA A 599 -15.81 25.37 36.57
CA ALA A 599 -16.25 25.93 37.85
C ALA A 599 -15.54 25.33 39.08
N VAL A 600 -14.72 24.29 38.90
CA VAL A 600 -13.86 23.74 39.96
C VAL A 600 -12.44 24.21 39.71
N ASP A 601 -11.86 24.88 40.70
CA ASP A 601 -10.46 25.27 40.67
C ASP A 601 -9.55 24.03 40.74
N GLN A 602 -9.20 23.50 39.57
CA GLN A 602 -8.35 22.31 39.41
C GLN A 602 -6.96 22.53 40.00
N SER A 603 -6.50 23.79 40.06
CA SER A 603 -5.22 24.17 40.67
C SER A 603 -5.16 23.93 42.17
N LYS A 604 -6.30 23.70 42.84
CA LYS A 604 -6.38 23.53 44.30
C LYS A 604 -6.30 22.08 44.79
N TYR A 605 -6.56 21.09 43.92
CA TYR A 605 -6.61 19.65 44.30
C TYR A 605 -6.08 18.67 43.24
N GLY A 606 -5.72 19.11 42.03
CA GLY A 606 -5.10 18.25 41.00
C GLY A 606 -5.98 17.14 40.38
N CYS A 607 -7.29 17.13 40.64
CA CYS A 607 -8.22 16.16 40.05
C CYS A 607 -8.54 16.47 38.58
N ARG A 608 -8.44 15.47 37.68
CA ARG A 608 -8.66 15.64 36.23
C ARG A 608 -9.53 14.54 35.61
N SER A 609 -10.09 14.82 34.43
CA SER A 609 -10.88 13.86 33.65
C SER A 609 -10.10 12.57 33.32
N GLY A 610 -10.75 11.42 33.47
CA GLY A 610 -10.14 10.09 33.26
C GLY A 610 -9.31 9.55 34.44
N MET A 611 -9.17 10.30 35.54
CA MET A 611 -8.54 9.79 36.77
C MET A 611 -9.42 8.73 37.46
N ALA A 612 -8.81 7.70 38.05
CA ALA A 612 -9.55 6.69 38.79
C ALA A 612 -10.20 7.29 40.06
N GLY A 613 -11.49 7.02 40.28
CA GLY A 613 -12.29 7.71 41.31
C GLY A 613 -11.79 7.57 42.75
N PHE A 614 -11.03 6.51 43.07
CA PHE A 614 -10.39 6.37 44.39
C PHE A 614 -9.17 7.28 44.56
N VAL A 615 -8.43 7.58 43.48
CA VAL A 615 -7.32 8.54 43.48
C VAL A 615 -7.89 9.95 43.62
N ALA A 616 -8.92 10.27 42.85
CA ALA A 616 -9.61 11.55 42.93
C ALA A 616 -10.21 11.80 44.33
N LYS A 617 -10.73 10.77 45.00
CA LYS A 617 -11.18 10.85 46.40
C LYS A 617 -10.06 10.97 47.44
N LYS A 618 -8.83 10.52 47.14
CA LYS A 618 -7.67 10.79 48.02
C LYS A 618 -7.19 12.24 47.87
N LEU A 619 -7.17 12.75 46.65
CA LEU A 619 -6.77 14.13 46.34
C LEU A 619 -7.81 15.16 46.82
N CYS A 620 -9.10 14.83 46.71
CA CYS A 620 -10.20 15.63 47.22
C CYS A 620 -11.14 14.74 48.05
N PRO A 621 -10.95 14.65 49.38
CA PRO A 621 -11.81 13.86 50.26
C PRO A 621 -13.30 14.27 50.23
N GLU A 622 -13.57 15.54 49.93
CA GLU A 622 -14.91 16.11 49.77
C GLU A 622 -15.55 15.80 48.40
N LEU A 623 -14.90 15.00 47.54
CA LEU A 623 -15.37 14.68 46.19
C LEU A 623 -16.71 13.91 46.18
N VAL A 624 -17.77 14.64 45.80
CA VAL A 624 -19.10 14.09 45.54
C VAL A 624 -19.14 13.35 44.21
N LEU A 625 -19.25 12.02 44.27
CA LEU A 625 -19.44 11.17 43.08
C LEU A 625 -20.93 10.98 42.78
N LEU A 626 -21.41 11.60 41.72
CA LEU A 626 -22.78 11.43 41.23
C LEU A 626 -22.98 10.08 40.54
N LYS A 627 -24.19 9.52 40.64
CA LYS A 627 -24.59 8.31 39.89
C LYS A 627 -24.80 8.65 38.41
N LEU A 628 -24.27 7.80 37.53
CA LEU A 628 -24.44 7.93 36.08
C LEU A 628 -25.91 7.79 35.68
N ASN A 629 -26.40 8.67 34.78
CA ASN A 629 -27.74 8.58 34.20
C ASN A 629 -27.65 8.50 32.67
N PHE A 630 -27.46 7.27 32.17
CA PHE A 630 -27.30 7.00 30.74
C PHE A 630 -28.54 7.33 29.90
N GLU A 631 -29.74 7.27 30.47
CA GLU A 631 -30.99 7.63 29.77
C GLU A 631 -30.99 9.12 29.40
N LYS A 632 -30.70 10.00 30.38
CA LYS A 632 -30.57 11.44 30.14
C LYS A 632 -29.47 11.78 29.14
N TYR A 633 -28.31 11.13 29.23
CA TYR A 633 -27.22 11.36 28.28
C TYR A 633 -27.59 10.91 26.86
N THR A 634 -28.28 9.78 26.72
CA THR A 634 -28.67 9.21 25.42
C THR A 634 -29.76 10.06 24.75
N ALA A 635 -30.77 10.49 25.51
CA ALA A 635 -31.79 11.42 25.02
C ALA A 635 -31.16 12.73 24.53
N LYS A 636 -30.21 13.29 25.29
CA LYS A 636 -29.58 14.55 24.94
C LYS A 636 -28.60 14.45 23.76
N ALA A 637 -27.96 13.31 23.58
CA ALA A 637 -27.18 13.01 22.38
C ALA A 637 -28.08 12.87 21.13
N HIS A 638 -29.31 12.36 21.28
CA HIS A 638 -30.29 12.28 20.18
C HIS A 638 -30.63 13.67 19.64
N GLU A 639 -30.94 14.64 20.52
CA GLU A 639 -31.24 16.03 20.11
C GLU A 639 -30.13 16.68 19.27
N VAL A 640 -28.85 16.37 19.56
CA VAL A 640 -27.73 16.89 18.78
C VAL A 640 -27.57 16.12 17.47
N ARG A 641 -27.72 14.80 17.50
CA ARG A 641 -27.67 13.96 16.28
C ARG A 641 -28.73 14.36 15.25
N GLU A 642 -29.94 14.74 15.69
CA GLU A 642 -30.98 15.29 14.80
C GLU A 642 -30.48 16.48 13.99
N ILE A 643 -29.66 17.36 14.58
CA ILE A 643 -29.07 18.52 13.91
C ILE A 643 -27.95 18.06 12.96
N LEU A 644 -27.10 17.11 13.38
CA LEU A 644 -26.01 16.60 12.54
C LEU A 644 -26.51 15.97 11.22
N VAL A 645 -27.67 15.31 11.25
CA VAL A 645 -28.33 14.72 10.04
C VAL A 645 -28.64 15.79 8.98
N GLU A 646 -28.90 17.03 9.37
CA GLU A 646 -29.19 18.13 8.43
C GLU A 646 -27.96 18.53 7.59
N TYR A 647 -26.75 18.19 8.05
CA TYR A 647 -25.46 18.49 7.41
C TYR A 647 -24.78 17.27 6.79
N ASP A 648 -24.90 16.10 7.42
CA ASP A 648 -24.45 14.81 6.89
C ASP A 648 -25.45 13.72 7.31
N PRO A 649 -26.35 13.28 6.42
CA PRO A 649 -27.30 12.20 6.70
C PRO A 649 -26.66 10.83 6.99
N ARG A 650 -25.34 10.67 6.74
CA ARG A 650 -24.58 9.42 6.90
C ARG A 650 -23.45 9.54 7.94
N PHE A 651 -23.55 10.53 8.83
CA PHE A 651 -22.55 10.77 9.88
C PHE A 651 -22.30 9.53 10.76
N GLU A 652 -21.08 9.43 11.29
CA GLU A 652 -20.69 8.34 12.18
C GLU A 652 -20.71 8.81 13.65
N SER A 653 -21.58 8.23 14.47
CA SER A 653 -21.55 8.45 15.92
C SER A 653 -20.55 7.51 16.61
N ALA A 654 -19.29 7.94 16.71
CA ALA A 654 -18.24 7.15 17.36
C ALA A 654 -18.43 6.97 18.88
N SER A 655 -19.15 7.89 19.53
CA SER A 655 -19.59 7.76 20.92
C SER A 655 -20.90 8.51 21.16
N ILE A 656 -21.24 8.75 22.44
CA ILE A 656 -22.37 9.58 22.86
C ILE A 656 -22.09 11.07 22.76
N ASP A 657 -20.80 11.45 22.75
CA ASP A 657 -20.28 12.82 22.78
C ASP A 657 -19.32 13.14 21.61
N GLU A 658 -19.13 12.20 20.68
CA GLU A 658 -18.28 12.33 19.50
C GLU A 658 -18.95 11.84 18.21
N ALA A 659 -18.81 12.63 17.14
CA ALA A 659 -19.33 12.32 15.81
C ALA A 659 -18.36 12.77 14.70
N TYR A 660 -18.29 12.01 13.61
CA TYR A 660 -17.59 12.36 12.38
C TYR A 660 -18.59 12.60 11.25
N LEU A 661 -18.36 13.63 10.44
CA LEU A 661 -19.24 14.08 9.35
C LEU A 661 -18.43 14.30 8.06
N ASN A 662 -19.03 14.02 6.91
CA ASN A 662 -18.58 14.48 5.60
C ASN A 662 -19.56 15.52 5.03
N ILE A 663 -19.35 16.80 5.38
CA ILE A 663 -20.21 17.90 4.91
C ILE A 663 -19.82 18.43 3.51
N THR A 664 -19.00 17.71 2.75
CA THR A 664 -18.58 18.09 1.39
C THR A 664 -19.77 18.39 0.48
N GLU A 665 -20.73 17.46 0.44
CA GLU A 665 -21.91 17.58 -0.40
C GLU A 665 -22.79 18.75 0.06
N TYR A 666 -22.92 18.96 1.37
CA TYR A 666 -23.62 20.11 1.94
C TYR A 666 -22.99 21.44 1.53
N CYS A 667 -21.66 21.58 1.69
CA CYS A 667 -20.93 22.79 1.31
C CYS A 667 -21.06 23.07 -0.19
N THR A 668 -20.93 22.03 -1.03
CA THR A 668 -21.08 22.12 -2.49
C THR A 668 -22.49 22.55 -2.90
N ASN A 669 -23.53 21.93 -2.32
CA ASN A 669 -24.92 22.22 -2.64
C ASN A 669 -25.40 23.59 -2.13
N LYS A 670 -24.77 24.12 -1.07
CA LYS A 670 -25.09 25.43 -0.49
C LYS A 670 -24.19 26.57 -0.99
N GLY A 671 -23.03 26.26 -1.58
CA GLY A 671 -22.05 27.25 -2.02
C GLY A 671 -21.36 27.99 -0.86
N ILE A 672 -21.16 27.31 0.27
CA ILE A 672 -20.57 27.88 1.49
C ILE A 672 -19.24 27.21 1.83
N GLU A 673 -18.35 27.94 2.52
CA GLU A 673 -17.07 27.39 2.92
C GLU A 673 -17.19 26.40 4.10
N PRO A 674 -16.34 25.36 4.19
CA PRO A 674 -16.49 24.35 5.24
C PRO A 674 -16.29 24.88 6.67
N ALA A 675 -15.61 26.02 6.84
CA ALA A 675 -15.48 26.69 8.13
C ALA A 675 -16.79 27.37 8.57
N GLU A 676 -17.50 27.99 7.63
CA GLU A 676 -18.78 28.68 7.84
C GLU A 676 -19.89 27.66 8.14
N ALA A 677 -19.96 26.58 7.37
CA ALA A 677 -20.90 25.48 7.58
C ALA A 677 -20.77 24.87 9.00
N VAL A 678 -19.54 24.68 9.47
CA VAL A 678 -19.27 24.18 10.84
C VAL A 678 -19.61 25.21 11.90
N GLU A 679 -19.37 26.49 11.67
CA GLU A 679 -19.74 27.55 12.62
C GLU A 679 -21.26 27.64 12.78
N GLN A 680 -22.01 27.60 11.67
CA GLN A 680 -23.46 27.54 11.66
C GLN A 680 -23.99 26.34 12.44
N MET A 681 -23.49 25.14 12.16
CA MET A 681 -23.90 23.90 12.85
C MET A 681 -23.66 24.00 14.36
N ARG A 682 -22.49 24.54 14.78
CA ARG A 682 -22.16 24.70 16.20
C ARG A 682 -23.07 25.69 16.90
N ARG A 683 -23.46 26.78 16.22
CA ARG A 683 -24.45 27.75 16.71
C ARG A 683 -25.83 27.09 16.89
N GLU A 684 -26.32 26.39 15.88
CA GLU A 684 -27.62 25.70 15.92
C GLU A 684 -27.70 24.63 17.01
N VAL A 685 -26.64 23.84 17.19
CA VAL A 685 -26.51 22.88 18.31
C VAL A 685 -26.63 23.58 19.65
N HIS A 686 -25.96 24.72 19.84
CA HIS A 686 -26.05 25.49 21.08
C HIS A 686 -27.42 26.13 21.27
N GLU A 687 -28.01 26.72 20.23
CA GLU A 687 -29.32 27.37 20.30
C GLU A 687 -30.44 26.39 20.65
N ARG A 688 -30.50 25.24 19.95
CA ARG A 688 -31.54 24.21 20.15
C ARG A 688 -31.34 23.40 21.43
N THR A 689 -30.11 22.96 21.72
CA THR A 689 -29.88 21.97 22.79
C THR A 689 -29.25 22.55 24.07
N LYS A 690 -28.75 23.78 24.03
CA LYS A 690 -27.92 24.41 25.08
C LYS A 690 -26.60 23.69 25.38
N ILE A 691 -26.16 22.80 24.49
CA ILE A 691 -24.84 22.17 24.54
C ILE A 691 -23.92 22.88 23.55
N THR A 692 -22.69 23.16 23.97
CA THR A 692 -21.65 23.67 23.06
C THR A 692 -20.95 22.50 22.36
N VAL A 693 -20.39 22.75 21.19
CA VAL A 693 -19.62 21.76 20.43
C VAL A 693 -18.32 22.37 19.96
N SER A 694 -17.25 21.59 20.01
CA SER A 694 -15.95 21.95 19.45
C SER A 694 -15.65 21.09 18.24
N ALA A 695 -15.11 21.68 17.17
CA ALA A 695 -15.03 21.03 15.86
C ALA A 695 -13.64 21.11 15.22
N GLY A 696 -13.22 20.02 14.58
CA GLY A 696 -12.03 19.97 13.74
C GLY A 696 -12.43 19.79 12.28
N ILE A 697 -11.88 20.63 11.42
CA ILE A 697 -12.09 20.64 9.97
C ILE A 697 -10.76 20.25 9.33
N ALA A 698 -10.71 19.14 8.58
CA ALA A 698 -9.47 18.65 7.98
C ALA A 698 -9.71 17.72 6.78
N ALA A 699 -8.63 17.19 6.21
CA ALA A 699 -8.68 16.24 5.10
C ALA A 699 -9.21 14.83 5.47
N ASN A 700 -9.12 14.43 6.75
CA ASN A 700 -9.49 13.08 7.20
C ASN A 700 -9.86 13.05 8.70
N ALA A 701 -10.50 11.95 9.12
CA ALA A 701 -11.00 11.78 10.48
C ALA A 701 -9.91 11.86 11.58
N LYS A 702 -8.67 11.40 11.31
CA LYS A 702 -7.56 11.48 12.28
C LYS A 702 -7.18 12.94 12.53
N LEU A 703 -6.96 13.70 11.45
CA LEU A 703 -6.62 15.11 11.55
C LEU A 703 -7.77 15.92 12.16
N ALA A 704 -9.01 15.67 11.75
CA ALA A 704 -10.19 16.32 12.31
C ALA A 704 -10.33 16.02 13.83
N LYS A 705 -10.03 14.80 14.26
CA LYS A 705 -9.99 14.42 15.69
C LYS A 705 -8.92 15.15 16.49
N ILE A 706 -7.74 15.39 15.91
CA ILE A 706 -6.69 16.20 16.55
C ILE A 706 -7.14 17.67 16.61
N CYS A 707 -7.63 18.21 15.49
CA CYS A 707 -8.06 19.60 15.35
C CYS A 707 -9.22 19.96 16.28
N SER A 708 -10.20 19.07 16.50
CA SER A 708 -11.32 19.39 17.41
C SER A 708 -10.90 19.56 18.86
N ASN A 709 -9.72 19.07 19.25
CA ASN A 709 -9.16 19.29 20.58
C ASN A 709 -8.39 20.62 20.71
N MET A 710 -8.13 21.29 19.60
CA MET A 710 -7.60 22.65 19.56
C MET A 710 -8.75 23.63 19.78
N ASN A 711 -8.48 24.74 20.45
CA ASN A 711 -9.48 25.76 20.78
C ASN A 711 -10.70 25.25 21.59
N LYS A 712 -10.55 24.16 22.36
CA LYS A 712 -11.56 23.74 23.35
C LYS A 712 -11.52 24.63 24.60
N PRO A 713 -12.68 24.89 25.26
CA PRO A 713 -14.04 24.49 24.88
C PRO A 713 -14.69 25.44 23.86
N ASN A 714 -15.73 24.97 23.19
CA ASN A 714 -16.55 25.74 22.24
C ASN A 714 -15.79 26.55 21.17
N GLY A 715 -14.77 25.94 20.55
CA GLY A 715 -14.06 26.51 19.40
C GLY A 715 -13.97 25.55 18.23
N GLN A 716 -13.51 26.06 17.09
CA GLN A 716 -13.18 25.23 15.93
C GLN A 716 -11.74 25.47 15.46
N PHE A 717 -11.19 24.50 14.74
CA PHE A 717 -9.88 24.61 14.11
C PHE A 717 -9.92 24.04 12.69
N VAL A 718 -9.43 24.82 11.74
CA VAL A 718 -9.28 24.44 10.33
C VAL A 718 -7.83 24.08 10.07
N LEU A 719 -7.58 22.84 9.66
CA LEU A 719 -6.33 22.44 9.04
C LEU A 719 -6.57 22.40 7.52
N PRO A 720 -5.92 23.28 6.72
CA PRO A 720 -6.06 23.27 5.27
C PRO A 720 -5.74 21.90 4.67
N ASN A 721 -6.48 21.52 3.62
CA ASN A 721 -6.21 20.31 2.84
C ASN A 721 -5.02 20.51 1.88
N ASP A 722 -3.89 20.97 2.43
CA ASP A 722 -2.60 21.06 1.74
C ASP A 722 -1.61 20.09 2.40
N ARG A 723 -0.88 19.34 1.58
CA ARG A 723 0.14 18.39 2.04
C ARG A 723 1.25 19.10 2.84
N GLY A 724 1.64 20.31 2.44
CA GLY A 724 2.66 21.10 3.11
C GLY A 724 2.23 21.53 4.51
N GLU A 725 1.01 22.06 4.66
CA GLU A 725 0.41 22.43 5.95
C GLU A 725 0.20 21.21 6.84
N ILE A 726 -0.33 20.09 6.32
CA ILE A 726 -0.56 18.86 7.08
C ILE A 726 0.75 18.29 7.63
N LEU A 727 1.81 18.21 6.82
CA LEU A 727 3.12 17.73 7.29
C LEU A 727 3.75 18.69 8.31
N ARG A 728 3.65 20.02 8.10
CA ARG A 728 4.14 21.02 9.06
C ARG A 728 3.36 21.01 10.37
N PHE A 729 2.07 20.70 10.33
CA PHE A 729 1.21 20.50 11.50
C PHE A 729 1.61 19.25 12.26
N MET A 730 1.65 18.08 11.60
CA MET A 730 2.00 16.82 12.24
C MET A 730 3.42 16.84 12.81
N ALA A 731 4.40 17.40 12.09
CA ALA A 731 5.79 17.48 12.54
C ALA A 731 5.98 18.08 13.95
N LYS A 732 5.14 19.05 14.33
CA LYS A 732 5.20 19.76 15.61
C LYS A 732 4.48 19.03 16.76
N LEU A 733 3.62 18.07 16.47
CA LEU A 733 2.81 17.40 17.49
C LEU A 733 3.62 16.36 18.28
N PRO A 734 3.48 16.29 19.61
CA PRO A 734 3.85 15.10 20.38
C PRO A 734 2.99 13.90 19.96
N PRO A 735 3.55 12.67 19.83
CA PRO A 735 2.79 11.49 19.42
C PRO A 735 1.50 11.27 20.24
N ARG A 736 1.55 11.58 21.54
CA ARG A 736 0.44 11.49 22.50
C ARG A 736 -0.80 12.32 22.18
N LYS A 737 -0.68 13.35 21.33
CA LYS A 737 -1.84 14.12 20.84
C LYS A 737 -2.64 13.36 19.76
N VAL A 738 -2.10 12.26 19.25
CA VAL A 738 -2.71 11.48 18.16
C VAL A 738 -3.48 10.28 18.71
N ASN A 739 -4.72 10.10 18.24
CA ASN A 739 -5.55 8.97 18.64
C ASN A 739 -4.89 7.64 18.24
N GLY A 740 -4.83 6.70 19.19
CA GLY A 740 -4.07 5.46 19.10
C GLY A 740 -2.75 5.47 19.89
N VAL A 741 -2.16 6.65 20.18
CA VAL A 741 -0.95 6.74 21.04
C VAL A 741 -1.34 6.86 22.51
N GLY A 742 -1.33 5.73 23.21
CA GLY A 742 -1.37 5.68 24.67
C GLY A 742 -0.03 6.04 25.31
N ARG A 743 -0.03 6.32 26.63
CA ARG A 743 1.19 6.68 27.39
C ARG A 743 2.31 5.63 27.32
N VAL A 744 1.95 4.35 27.23
CA VAL A 744 2.93 3.25 27.11
C VAL A 744 3.71 3.37 25.80
N LEU A 745 3.00 3.55 24.68
CA LEU A 745 3.61 3.73 23.37
C LEU A 745 4.37 5.06 23.27
N GLU A 746 3.82 6.15 23.83
CA GLU A 746 4.54 7.43 23.94
C GLU A 746 5.89 7.26 24.67
N ARG A 747 5.90 6.57 25.81
CA ARG A 747 7.14 6.32 26.56
C ARG A 747 8.13 5.48 25.75
N GLN A 748 7.67 4.36 25.18
CA GLN A 748 8.49 3.50 24.33
C GLN A 748 9.12 4.25 23.14
N LEU A 749 8.37 5.18 22.52
CA LEU A 749 8.88 6.07 21.48
C LEU A 749 9.91 7.08 22.03
N ALA A 750 9.65 7.64 23.21
CA ALA A 750 10.55 8.59 23.85
C ALA A 750 11.90 7.97 24.26
N GLU A 751 11.93 6.71 24.73
CA GLU A 751 13.17 5.99 25.07
C GLU A 751 14.09 5.83 23.85
N ILE A 752 13.53 5.65 22.64
CA ILE A 752 14.28 5.62 21.38
C ILE A 752 14.48 7.00 20.74
N GLY A 753 14.18 8.09 21.45
CA GLY A 753 14.44 9.48 21.02
C GLY A 753 13.28 10.19 20.30
N ILE A 754 12.13 9.54 20.10
CA ILE A 754 10.99 10.07 19.34
C ILE A 754 10.07 10.88 20.26
N LYS A 755 10.31 12.19 20.33
CA LYS A 755 9.52 13.13 21.15
C LYS A 755 8.40 13.86 20.39
N THR A 756 8.50 13.96 19.07
CA THR A 756 7.49 14.55 18.17
C THR A 756 7.19 13.61 17.02
N CYS A 757 6.07 13.77 16.32
CA CYS A 757 5.75 12.95 15.15
C CYS A 757 6.77 13.11 14.02
N ALA A 758 7.46 14.26 13.90
CA ALA A 758 8.60 14.39 12.98
C ALA A 758 9.73 13.38 13.27
N GLY A 759 9.94 13.06 14.55
CA GLY A 759 10.93 12.06 14.98
C GLY A 759 10.59 10.63 14.55
N ILE A 760 9.36 10.32 14.13
CA ILE A 760 8.97 8.96 13.73
C ILE A 760 9.74 8.50 12.49
N TYR A 761 9.82 9.35 11.46
CA TYR A 761 10.37 8.94 10.17
C TYR A 761 11.88 8.63 10.19
N PRO A 762 12.76 9.39 10.88
CA PRO A 762 14.17 9.02 11.04
C PRO A 762 14.39 7.61 11.60
N TYR A 763 13.55 7.16 12.54
CA TYR A 763 13.68 5.87 13.22
C TYR A 763 12.91 4.74 12.54
N ARG A 764 12.29 4.96 11.37
CA ARG A 764 11.42 4.00 10.65
C ARG A 764 11.99 2.58 10.53
N GLN A 765 13.30 2.44 10.34
CA GLN A 765 13.98 1.13 10.25
C GLN A 765 13.93 0.31 11.55
N PHE A 766 13.83 0.96 12.71
CA PHE A 766 13.79 0.32 14.03
C PHE A 766 12.35 0.11 14.53
N LEU A 767 11.40 0.96 14.10
CA LEU A 767 10.00 0.89 14.56
C LEU A 767 9.33 -0.46 14.29
N ARG A 768 9.60 -1.09 13.13
CA ARG A 768 9.03 -2.39 12.77
C ARG A 768 9.60 -3.53 13.64
N PRO A 769 10.94 -3.71 13.79
CA PRO A 769 11.49 -4.66 14.75
C PRO A 769 11.05 -4.44 16.22
N LEU A 770 10.92 -3.19 16.67
CA LEU A 770 10.63 -2.88 18.07
C LEU A 770 9.14 -2.98 18.46
N PHE A 771 8.22 -2.65 17.56
CA PHE A 771 6.79 -2.53 17.87
C PHE A 771 5.88 -3.39 16.98
N GLY A 772 6.44 -4.06 15.97
CA GLY A 772 5.70 -4.88 15.01
C GLY A 772 4.99 -4.10 13.90
N ASP A 773 4.62 -4.83 12.85
CA ASP A 773 4.14 -4.29 11.57
C ASP A 773 2.98 -3.31 11.71
N LYS A 774 1.94 -3.64 12.50
CA LYS A 774 0.77 -2.78 12.68
C LYS A 774 1.08 -1.47 13.42
N ALA A 775 2.03 -1.50 14.36
CA ALA A 775 2.46 -0.29 15.05
C ALA A 775 3.34 0.58 14.14
N TYR A 776 4.21 -0.05 13.33
CA TYR A 776 4.98 0.63 12.28
C TYR A 776 4.06 1.35 11.28
N GLU A 777 3.10 0.65 10.68
CA GLU A 777 2.14 1.23 9.73
C GLU A 777 1.33 2.37 10.35
N PHE A 778 0.83 2.18 11.58
CA PHE A 778 0.15 3.22 12.33
C PHE A 778 1.04 4.46 12.53
N LEU A 779 2.29 4.30 12.95
CA LEU A 779 3.20 5.40 13.21
C LEU A 779 3.61 6.15 11.93
N ILE A 780 3.85 5.43 10.83
CA ILE A 780 4.15 6.06 9.53
C ILE A 780 2.93 6.85 9.02
N ASN A 781 1.71 6.32 9.17
CA ASN A 781 0.49 7.06 8.88
C ASN A 781 0.32 8.29 9.80
N VAL A 782 0.74 8.22 11.06
CA VAL A 782 0.81 9.39 11.96
C VAL A 782 1.82 10.43 11.47
N TYR A 783 3.02 10.04 11.05
CA TYR A 783 4.00 10.97 10.48
C TYR A 783 3.46 11.70 9.24
N LEU A 784 2.78 10.98 8.35
CA LEU A 784 2.22 11.52 7.10
C LEU A 784 0.89 12.26 7.29
N GLY A 785 0.26 12.20 8.47
CA GLY A 785 -1.07 12.78 8.73
C GLY A 785 -2.23 12.01 8.09
N LEU A 786 -2.03 10.75 7.67
CA LEU A 786 -3.03 9.93 6.99
C LEU A 786 -4.04 9.30 7.95
N GLY A 787 -5.28 9.16 7.49
CA GLY A 787 -6.39 8.56 8.23
C GLY A 787 -7.61 8.34 7.32
N ARG A 788 -8.66 7.67 7.83
CA ARG A 788 -9.87 7.40 7.04
C ARG A 788 -10.54 8.68 6.53
N THR A 789 -10.94 8.66 5.25
CA THR A 789 -11.69 9.72 4.57
C THR A 789 -13.17 9.35 4.37
N LYS A 790 -13.47 8.06 4.23
CA LYS A 790 -14.85 7.56 4.24
C LYS A 790 -15.41 7.65 5.67
N ILE A 791 -16.54 8.35 5.81
CA ILE A 791 -17.41 8.34 6.99
C ILE A 791 -18.64 7.52 6.62
N GLN A 792 -19.05 6.60 7.49
CA GLN A 792 -20.26 5.79 7.33
C GLN A 792 -20.84 5.45 8.72
N PRO A 793 -22.15 5.19 8.85
CA PRO A 793 -22.76 4.80 10.11
C PRO A 793 -22.08 3.59 10.76
N ALA A 794 -22.05 3.55 12.09
CA ALA A 794 -21.41 2.50 12.87
C ALA A 794 -22.01 1.09 12.61
N GLU A 795 -23.24 1.06 12.10
CA GLU A 795 -24.01 -0.14 11.77
C GLU A 795 -23.70 -0.73 10.38
N GLU A 796 -23.01 0.03 9.51
CA GLU A 796 -22.59 -0.45 8.18
C GLU A 796 -21.25 -1.21 8.20
N TYR A 797 -20.44 -1.03 9.25
CA TYR A 797 -19.14 -1.71 9.40
C TYR A 797 -19.30 -3.20 9.74
N GLU A 798 -18.44 -4.06 9.19
CA GLU A 798 -18.47 -5.50 9.47
C GLU A 798 -17.96 -5.84 10.88
N ARG A 799 -18.89 -6.05 11.82
CA ARG A 799 -18.55 -6.41 13.20
C ARG A 799 -17.72 -7.70 13.29
N LYS A 800 -16.41 -7.57 13.49
CA LYS A 800 -15.47 -8.70 13.67
C LYS A 800 -15.61 -9.51 14.97
N SER A 801 -16.17 -8.93 16.04
CA SER A 801 -16.35 -9.64 17.33
C SER A 801 -17.50 -9.13 18.19
N VAL A 802 -17.99 -10.00 19.09
CA VAL A 802 -18.89 -9.64 20.20
C VAL A 802 -18.30 -10.23 21.48
N GLY A 803 -18.22 -9.45 22.55
CA GLY A 803 -17.71 -9.92 23.82
C GLY A 803 -18.20 -9.09 24.99
N THR A 804 -18.26 -9.71 26.16
CA THR A 804 -18.62 -9.07 27.42
C THR A 804 -17.59 -9.44 28.49
N GLU A 805 -17.22 -8.48 29.33
CA GLU A 805 -16.30 -8.68 30.43
C GLU A 805 -16.71 -7.82 31.63
N SER A 806 -16.42 -8.30 32.84
CA SER A 806 -16.76 -7.58 34.06
C SER A 806 -15.68 -7.73 35.12
N THR A 807 -15.39 -6.63 35.81
CA THR A 807 -14.50 -6.60 36.98
C THR A 807 -15.31 -6.90 38.25
N PHE A 808 -14.75 -7.69 39.15
CA PHE A 808 -15.33 -8.06 40.45
C PHE A 808 -14.28 -7.92 41.55
N LYS A 809 -14.68 -8.11 42.81
CA LYS A 809 -13.73 -8.22 43.93
C LYS A 809 -12.90 -9.48 43.76
N ASP A 810 -11.63 -9.42 44.15
CA ASP A 810 -10.68 -10.52 44.01
C ASP A 810 -11.23 -11.83 44.62
N MET A 811 -11.11 -12.92 43.86
CA MET A 811 -11.80 -14.20 44.08
C MET A 811 -10.88 -15.35 43.70
N SER A 812 -10.78 -16.40 44.53
CA SER A 812 -9.90 -17.56 44.31
C SER A 812 -10.62 -18.92 44.37
N ASP A 813 -11.94 -18.93 44.54
CA ASP A 813 -12.74 -20.16 44.63
C ASP A 813 -13.10 -20.67 43.21
N PRO A 814 -12.69 -21.89 42.82
CA PRO A 814 -13.05 -22.48 41.53
C PRO A 814 -14.56 -22.59 41.29
N GLN A 815 -15.39 -22.74 42.33
CA GLN A 815 -16.86 -22.78 42.19
C GLN A 815 -17.39 -21.40 41.76
N LEU A 816 -16.95 -20.33 42.42
CA LEU A 816 -17.33 -18.97 42.07
C LEU A 816 -16.80 -18.57 40.68
N PHE A 817 -15.65 -19.11 40.24
CA PHE A 817 -15.21 -18.95 38.84
C PHE A 817 -16.18 -19.60 37.85
N ARG A 818 -16.72 -20.79 38.14
CA ARG A 818 -17.73 -21.44 37.29
C ARG A 818 -19.05 -20.67 37.26
N GLU A 819 -19.53 -20.18 38.40
CA GLU A 819 -20.71 -19.32 38.47
C GLU A 819 -20.51 -18.03 37.66
N LYS A 820 -19.35 -17.38 37.82
CA LYS A 820 -19.04 -16.14 37.10
C LYS A 820 -18.87 -16.36 35.60
N LEU A 821 -18.29 -17.48 35.19
CA LEU A 821 -18.18 -17.88 33.78
C LEU A 821 -19.56 -18.12 33.16
N LYS A 822 -20.46 -18.77 33.89
CA LYS A 822 -21.84 -19.00 33.47
C LYS A 822 -22.60 -17.69 33.28
N TRP A 823 -22.55 -16.78 34.26
CA TRP A 823 -23.14 -15.44 34.14
C TRP A 823 -22.57 -14.67 32.94
N THR A 824 -21.26 -14.77 32.69
CA THR A 824 -20.60 -14.12 31.54
C THR A 824 -21.07 -14.70 30.21
N ALA A 825 -21.39 -16.00 30.15
CA ALA A 825 -21.97 -16.64 28.98
C ALA A 825 -23.45 -16.24 28.75
N GLU A 826 -24.22 -16.04 29.82
CA GLU A 826 -25.61 -15.55 29.76
C GLU A 826 -25.69 -14.08 29.29
N GLU A 827 -24.78 -13.20 29.74
CA GLU A 827 -24.68 -11.84 29.18
C GLU A 827 -24.20 -11.83 27.72
N LEU A 828 -23.23 -12.68 27.37
CA LEU A 828 -22.74 -12.77 25.99
C LEU A 828 -23.83 -13.27 25.03
N GLU A 829 -24.68 -14.20 25.45
CA GLU A 829 -25.85 -14.63 24.66
C GLU A 829 -26.80 -13.45 24.37
N LYS A 830 -27.04 -12.56 25.35
CA LYS A 830 -27.89 -11.37 25.15
C LYS A 830 -27.28 -10.42 24.12
N ASP A 831 -25.98 -10.15 24.21
CA ASP A 831 -25.28 -9.28 23.28
C ASP A 831 -25.20 -9.88 21.87
N MET A 832 -24.91 -11.18 21.75
CA MET A 832 -24.90 -11.90 20.46
C MET A 832 -26.30 -11.99 19.83
N LYS A 833 -27.35 -12.15 20.64
CA LYS A 833 -28.74 -12.08 20.19
C LYS A 833 -29.13 -10.68 19.71
N ARG A 834 -28.68 -9.63 20.42
CA ARG A 834 -28.93 -8.22 20.05
C ARG A 834 -28.21 -7.82 18.77
N ALA A 835 -27.01 -8.35 18.55
CA ALA A 835 -26.23 -8.17 17.33
C ALA A 835 -26.60 -9.15 16.20
N GLU A 836 -27.54 -10.08 16.44
CA GLU A 836 -28.00 -11.10 15.48
C GLU A 836 -26.86 -11.95 14.87
N VAL A 837 -25.98 -12.49 15.72
CA VAL A 837 -24.76 -13.22 15.30
C VAL A 837 -24.46 -14.49 16.12
N LYS A 838 -23.75 -15.43 15.49
CA LYS A 838 -23.06 -16.58 16.12
C LYS A 838 -21.56 -16.47 15.88
N GLY A 839 -20.70 -17.03 16.74
CA GLY A 839 -19.24 -17.02 16.54
C GLY A 839 -18.65 -18.41 16.40
N ARG A 840 -17.60 -18.57 15.56
CA ARG A 840 -16.87 -19.84 15.41
C ARG A 840 -15.65 -19.97 16.33
N THR A 841 -15.12 -18.87 16.86
CA THR A 841 -14.01 -18.88 17.81
C THR A 841 -14.46 -18.30 19.13
N LEU A 842 -14.23 -19.01 20.22
CA LEU A 842 -14.52 -18.57 21.59
C LEU A 842 -13.21 -18.22 22.30
N VAL A 843 -13.17 -17.07 22.95
CA VAL A 843 -12.00 -16.55 23.66
C VAL A 843 -12.37 -16.23 25.11
N LEU A 844 -11.67 -16.86 26.05
CA LEU A 844 -11.71 -16.52 27.47
C LEU A 844 -10.63 -15.48 27.78
N LYS A 845 -11.02 -14.42 28.50
CA LYS A 845 -10.12 -13.42 29.08
C LYS A 845 -10.28 -13.46 30.60
N VAL A 846 -9.17 -13.53 31.31
CA VAL A 846 -9.14 -13.37 32.77
C VAL A 846 -8.10 -12.33 33.16
N LYS A 847 -8.31 -11.65 34.28
CA LYS A 847 -7.31 -10.77 34.91
C LYS A 847 -7.08 -11.22 36.34
N LEU A 848 -5.82 -11.37 36.73
CA LEU A 848 -5.43 -11.71 38.09
C LEU A 848 -5.56 -10.51 39.03
N HIS A 849 -5.53 -10.77 40.34
CA HIS A 849 -5.41 -9.73 41.37
C HIS A 849 -4.22 -8.79 41.11
N THR A 850 -3.10 -9.33 40.61
CA THR A 850 -1.85 -8.66 40.18
C THR A 850 -2.00 -7.75 38.94
N TYR A 851 -3.21 -7.62 38.41
CA TYR A 851 -3.56 -6.89 37.18
C TYR A 851 -3.01 -7.49 35.87
N GLU A 852 -2.38 -8.67 35.91
CA GLU A 852 -1.93 -9.42 34.72
C GLU A 852 -3.13 -10.00 33.98
N VAL A 853 -3.09 -9.99 32.64
CA VAL A 853 -4.22 -10.37 31.77
C VAL A 853 -3.85 -11.59 30.95
N PHE A 854 -4.61 -12.67 31.10
CA PHE A 854 -4.42 -13.91 30.37
C PHE A 854 -5.58 -14.14 29.41
N THR A 855 -5.25 -14.62 28.21
CA THR A 855 -6.26 -15.01 27.22
C THR A 855 -5.95 -16.36 26.60
N ARG A 856 -7.01 -17.13 26.38
CA ARG A 856 -6.98 -18.45 25.74
C ARG A 856 -8.17 -18.56 24.79
N GLN A 857 -8.00 -19.25 23.67
CA GLN A 857 -9.03 -19.36 22.62
C GLN A 857 -9.17 -20.77 22.08
N ILE A 858 -10.36 -21.09 21.57
CA ILE A 858 -10.66 -22.34 20.88
C ILE A 858 -11.45 -22.05 19.60
N VAL A 859 -11.13 -22.76 18.51
CA VAL A 859 -11.91 -22.75 17.27
C VAL A 859 -12.88 -23.93 17.33
N LEU A 860 -14.16 -23.66 17.05
CA LEU A 860 -15.26 -24.61 17.20
C LEU A 860 -15.73 -25.14 15.84
N PRO A 861 -16.18 -26.41 15.75
CA PRO A 861 -16.63 -27.01 14.50
C PRO A 861 -17.95 -26.44 13.97
N ARG A 862 -18.72 -25.74 14.82
CA ARG A 862 -19.94 -25.01 14.44
C ARG A 862 -19.95 -23.63 15.10
N ALA A 863 -20.63 -22.67 14.47
CA ALA A 863 -20.87 -21.37 15.10
C ALA A 863 -21.86 -21.51 16.27
N ILE A 864 -21.54 -20.90 17.41
CA ILE A 864 -22.34 -20.93 18.63
C ILE A 864 -22.81 -19.54 19.04
N CYS A 865 -23.89 -19.47 19.81
CA CYS A 865 -24.41 -18.24 20.41
C CYS A 865 -25.17 -18.48 21.72
N LEU A 866 -25.47 -19.75 22.06
CA LEU A 866 -26.28 -20.08 23.23
C LEU A 866 -25.42 -20.10 24.49
N ALA A 867 -25.94 -19.59 25.61
CA ALA A 867 -25.21 -19.52 26.88
C ALA A 867 -24.70 -20.90 27.33
N GLY A 868 -25.49 -21.97 27.10
CA GLY A 868 -25.08 -23.35 27.38
C GLY A 868 -23.88 -23.83 26.55
N ASP A 869 -23.84 -23.51 25.25
CA ASP A 869 -22.69 -23.82 24.38
C ASP A 869 -21.45 -23.01 24.82
N LEU A 870 -21.63 -21.70 25.01
CA LEU A 870 -20.58 -20.77 25.42
C LEU A 870 -19.93 -21.19 26.75
N TYR A 871 -20.74 -21.59 27.72
CA TYR A 871 -20.26 -22.13 28.99
C TYR A 871 -19.56 -23.49 28.81
N HIS A 872 -20.17 -24.44 28.09
CA HIS A 872 -19.60 -25.77 27.87
C HIS A 872 -18.20 -25.73 27.23
N PHE A 873 -17.99 -24.88 26.22
CA PHE A 873 -16.69 -24.76 25.56
C PHE A 873 -15.68 -23.88 26.30
N SER A 874 -16.09 -23.00 27.22
CA SER A 874 -15.17 -22.19 28.02
C SER A 874 -14.70 -22.86 29.31
N VAL A 875 -15.47 -23.79 29.88
CA VAL A 875 -15.07 -24.54 31.09
C VAL A 875 -13.75 -25.30 30.94
N PRO A 876 -13.46 -26.03 29.84
CA PRO A 876 -12.16 -26.67 29.64
C PRO A 876 -11.00 -25.67 29.51
N ILE A 877 -11.27 -24.48 28.95
CA ILE A 877 -10.28 -23.40 28.80
C ILE A 877 -9.91 -22.83 30.18
N LEU A 878 -10.90 -22.64 31.04
CA LEU A 878 -10.71 -22.20 32.42
C LEU A 878 -10.00 -23.27 33.26
N ALA A 879 -10.40 -24.55 33.13
CA ALA A 879 -9.74 -25.66 33.81
C ALA A 879 -8.24 -25.74 33.48
N LYS A 880 -7.89 -25.58 32.19
CA LYS A 880 -6.48 -25.55 31.78
C LYS A 880 -5.72 -24.36 32.37
N LEU A 881 -6.35 -23.19 32.54
CA LEU A 881 -5.74 -22.06 33.23
C LEU A 881 -5.55 -22.32 34.73
N GLU A 882 -6.48 -23.03 35.39
CA GLU A 882 -6.33 -23.45 36.79
C GLU A 882 -5.21 -24.49 36.97
N GLU A 883 -5.00 -25.38 35.99
CA GLU A 883 -3.86 -26.31 35.94
C GLU A 883 -2.52 -25.61 35.68
N GLU A 884 -2.50 -24.66 34.74
CA GLU A 884 -1.32 -23.83 34.43
C GLU A 884 -0.97 -22.88 35.59
N MET A 885 -1.95 -22.46 36.40
CA MET A 885 -1.80 -21.48 37.47
C MET A 885 -2.52 -21.89 38.78
N PRO A 886 -2.02 -22.90 39.51
CA PRO A 886 -2.64 -23.37 40.75
C PRO A 886 -2.76 -22.26 41.80
N GLY A 887 -3.98 -22.06 42.32
CA GLY A 887 -4.26 -21.03 43.34
C GLY A 887 -4.43 -19.61 42.78
N MET A 888 -4.61 -19.43 41.47
CA MET A 888 -4.86 -18.09 40.90
C MET A 888 -6.07 -17.37 41.52
N MET A 889 -5.93 -16.07 41.74
CA MET A 889 -7.01 -15.20 42.22
C MET A 889 -7.38 -14.21 41.10
N LEU A 890 -8.63 -14.26 40.64
CA LEU A 890 -9.15 -13.46 39.53
C LEU A 890 -9.93 -12.23 40.03
N ARG A 891 -9.88 -11.16 39.23
CA ARG A 891 -10.62 -9.91 39.43
C ARG A 891 -11.42 -9.46 38.22
N LEU A 892 -11.22 -10.08 37.06
CA LEU A 892 -12.02 -9.86 35.85
C LEU A 892 -12.10 -11.18 35.07
N MET A 893 -13.28 -11.41 34.49
CA MET A 893 -13.55 -12.52 33.58
C MET A 893 -14.40 -11.99 32.43
N GLY A 894 -14.12 -12.48 31.22
CA GLY A 894 -14.82 -12.09 30.01
C GLY A 894 -14.80 -13.18 28.95
N LEU A 895 -15.87 -13.27 28.17
CA LEU A 895 -15.99 -14.13 27.01
C LEU A 895 -16.17 -13.28 25.75
N ARG A 896 -15.51 -13.67 24.66
CA ARG A 896 -15.60 -13.00 23.35
C ARG A 896 -15.69 -14.04 22.25
N CYS A 897 -16.63 -13.85 21.33
CA CYS A 897 -16.75 -14.60 20.09
C CYS A 897 -16.18 -13.80 18.90
N THR A 898 -15.43 -14.47 18.03
CA THR A 898 -14.93 -13.94 16.76
C THR A 898 -15.25 -14.91 15.61
N HIS A 899 -14.98 -14.49 14.36
CA HIS A 899 -15.45 -15.17 13.15
C HIS A 899 -16.97 -15.32 13.18
N LEU A 900 -17.65 -14.16 13.09
CA LEU A 900 -19.08 -14.08 13.28
C LEU A 900 -19.84 -14.57 12.04
N VAL A 901 -21.04 -15.07 12.25
CA VAL A 901 -21.98 -15.55 11.23
C VAL A 901 -23.34 -14.96 11.56
N SER A 902 -23.93 -14.23 10.62
CA SER A 902 -25.25 -13.60 10.80
C SER A 902 -26.36 -14.63 11.09
N THR A 903 -27.29 -14.28 11.97
CA THR A 903 -28.53 -15.05 12.22
C THR A 903 -29.76 -14.44 11.56
N LYS A 904 -29.61 -13.35 10.81
CA LYS A 904 -30.71 -12.79 10.00
C LYS A 904 -31.21 -13.88 9.05
N LYS A 905 -32.53 -14.07 8.97
CA LYS A 905 -33.12 -14.99 7.97
C LYS A 905 -32.70 -14.48 6.58
N PRO A 906 -32.19 -15.35 5.68
CA PRO A 906 -31.93 -14.93 4.32
C PRO A 906 -33.25 -14.49 3.69
N ASP A 907 -33.27 -13.30 3.10
CA ASP A 907 -34.37 -12.88 2.23
C ASP A 907 -34.34 -13.82 1.02
N THR A 908 -35.38 -14.63 0.87
CA THR A 908 -35.46 -15.63 -0.20
C THR A 908 -35.49 -14.99 -1.60
N MET A 909 -35.75 -13.68 -1.72
CA MET A 909 -35.63 -12.98 -3.00
C MET A 909 -34.19 -12.52 -3.30
N ALA A 910 -33.40 -12.22 -2.27
CA ALA A 910 -31.98 -11.87 -2.43
C ALA A 910 -31.14 -13.07 -2.92
N PHE A 911 -31.53 -14.30 -2.55
CA PHE A 911 -30.90 -15.54 -3.03
C PHE A 911 -31.08 -15.77 -4.55
N PHE A 912 -32.09 -15.13 -5.18
CA PHE A 912 -32.34 -15.20 -6.63
C PHE A 912 -32.07 -13.86 -7.35
N GLY A 913 -31.33 -12.93 -6.73
CA GLY A 913 -30.91 -11.68 -7.37
C GLY A 913 -31.98 -10.59 -7.54
N PHE A 914 -33.21 -10.81 -7.09
CA PHE A 914 -34.29 -9.81 -7.21
C PHE A 914 -34.38 -8.94 -5.95
N ARG A 915 -34.03 -7.65 -6.06
CA ARG A 915 -34.27 -6.66 -4.99
C ARG A 915 -35.77 -6.46 -4.81
N SER A 916 -36.30 -6.85 -3.65
CA SER A 916 -37.71 -6.64 -3.30
C SER A 916 -38.00 -5.14 -3.09
N ARG A 917 -38.87 -4.58 -3.93
CA ARG A 917 -39.37 -3.21 -3.82
C ARG A 917 -40.69 -3.24 -3.03
N ARG A 918 -40.72 -2.65 -1.83
CA ARG A 918 -41.97 -2.44 -1.09
C ARG A 918 -42.83 -1.35 -1.76
N PRO A 919 -44.17 -1.42 -1.70
CA PRO A 919 -45.05 -0.60 -2.53
C PRO A 919 -45.45 0.75 -1.89
N ASP A 920 -45.17 1.80 -2.66
CA ASP A 920 -45.95 3.03 -2.94
C ASP A 920 -46.86 3.72 -1.91
N ALA A 921 -46.71 5.05 -1.85
CA ALA A 921 -47.86 5.96 -2.02
C ALA A 921 -47.44 7.35 -2.58
N LEU A 922 -47.96 7.64 -3.79
CA LEU A 922 -48.16 8.94 -4.47
C LEU A 922 -47.17 9.39 -5.59
N ALA A 923 -47.79 9.71 -6.74
CA ALA A 923 -47.20 9.96 -8.07
C ALA A 923 -46.80 11.45 -8.25
N SER A 924 -46.02 11.87 -9.26
CA SER A 924 -46.26 11.72 -10.71
C SER A 924 -44.99 11.92 -11.58
N PRO A 925 -45.05 11.68 -12.91
CA PRO A 925 -43.86 11.29 -13.70
C PRO A 925 -43.30 12.37 -14.65
N GLU A 926 -42.04 12.23 -15.04
CA GLU A 926 -41.61 12.18 -16.46
C GLU A 926 -40.20 11.56 -16.60
N LYS A 927 -39.86 11.03 -17.78
CA LYS A 927 -38.74 10.08 -17.99
C LYS A 927 -37.58 10.67 -18.80
N ALA A 928 -36.36 10.40 -18.35
CA ALA A 928 -35.15 10.35 -19.19
C ALA A 928 -34.32 9.11 -18.79
N PRO A 929 -33.64 8.42 -19.73
CA PRO A 929 -32.89 7.19 -19.42
C PRO A 929 -31.58 7.50 -18.68
N ARG A 930 -31.31 6.77 -17.59
CA ARG A 930 -30.02 6.79 -16.90
C ARG A 930 -29.25 5.50 -17.18
N LEU A 931 -27.95 5.64 -17.43
CA LEU A 931 -27.02 4.53 -17.58
C LEU A 931 -26.94 3.68 -16.30
N VAL A 932 -26.74 2.38 -16.49
CA VAL A 932 -26.60 1.39 -15.41
C VAL A 932 -25.12 1.17 -15.13
N HIS A 933 -24.66 1.50 -13.92
CA HIS A 933 -23.37 1.03 -13.40
C HIS A 933 -23.58 -0.30 -12.66
N SER A 934 -23.17 -1.40 -13.29
CA SER A 934 -23.02 -2.73 -12.69
C SER A 934 -21.62 -2.89 -12.08
N GLY A 935 -21.41 -2.31 -10.89
CA GLY A 935 -20.19 -2.55 -10.10
C GLY A 935 -20.31 -3.84 -9.28
N ALA A 936 -19.47 -4.84 -9.56
CA ALA A 936 -19.32 -6.02 -8.70
C ALA A 936 -18.45 -5.67 -7.49
N SER A 937 -18.97 -5.90 -6.28
CA SER A 937 -18.29 -5.60 -5.02
C SER A 937 -17.36 -6.74 -4.60
N GLY A 938 -16.05 -6.53 -4.72
CA GLY A 938 -15.02 -7.35 -4.07
C GLY A 938 -14.73 -6.88 -2.64
N GLU A 939 -14.55 -7.82 -1.72
CA GLU A 939 -14.52 -7.58 -0.27
C GLU A 939 -13.22 -6.93 0.22
N LEU A 940 -13.34 -6.00 1.18
CA LEU A 940 -12.24 -5.43 1.98
C LEU A 940 -12.47 -5.79 3.45
N ASP A 941 -11.41 -6.08 4.21
CA ASP A 941 -11.56 -6.39 5.64
C ASP A 941 -11.80 -5.11 6.46
N ASP A 942 -12.90 -5.08 7.23
CA ASP A 942 -13.45 -3.87 7.82
C ASP A 942 -13.27 -3.85 9.35
N ASP A 943 -12.89 -2.71 9.93
CA ASP A 943 -12.58 -2.48 11.36
C ASP A 943 -11.22 -2.96 11.93
N GLY A 944 -10.40 -2.01 12.36
CA GLY A 944 -9.29 -2.29 13.28
C GLY A 944 -9.77 -2.37 14.74
N TRP A 945 -9.47 -3.48 15.44
CA TRP A 945 -8.72 -3.56 16.71
C TRP A 945 -8.88 -4.92 17.44
N GLU A 946 -7.97 -5.19 18.39
CA GLU A 946 -7.77 -6.40 19.23
C GLU A 946 -7.06 -7.60 18.56
N ARG A 947 -6.13 -8.35 19.19
CA ARG A 947 -5.71 -8.42 20.61
C ARG A 947 -4.20 -8.74 20.73
N TRP A 948 -3.51 -8.23 21.76
CA TRP A 948 -2.09 -8.52 22.08
C TRP A 948 -1.87 -9.95 22.61
N PRO A 949 -0.78 -10.63 22.22
CA PRO A 949 -0.04 -11.59 23.06
C PRO A 949 1.06 -10.86 23.85
N GLU A 950 1.16 -11.06 25.17
CA GLU A 950 2.26 -10.50 26.00
C GLU A 950 3.52 -11.41 26.03
N GLU A 951 3.64 -12.38 25.12
CA GLU A 951 4.77 -13.33 25.04
C GLU A 951 5.65 -13.08 23.81
N SER A 952 6.58 -12.11 23.90
CA SER A 952 7.73 -11.98 22.97
C SER A 952 8.92 -11.18 23.54
N LEU A 953 9.01 -11.03 24.88
CA LEU A 953 10.03 -10.18 25.53
C LEU A 953 10.79 -10.87 26.68
N LEU A 954 10.90 -12.20 26.63
CA LEU A 954 11.84 -12.98 27.45
C LEU A 954 12.44 -14.11 26.61
N GLY A 955 13.70 -13.94 26.22
CA GLY A 955 14.44 -14.96 25.47
C GLY A 955 15.42 -14.38 24.46
N LEU A 956 16.58 -13.92 24.95
CA LEU A 956 17.91 -14.06 24.35
C LEU A 956 18.89 -13.10 25.05
N ASP A 957 19.46 -13.57 26.16
CA ASP A 957 20.74 -13.04 26.67
C ASP A 957 21.61 -14.25 27.00
N ASN A 958 22.63 -14.50 26.16
CA ASN A 958 23.78 -15.33 26.53
C ASN A 958 24.96 -15.05 25.58
N HIS A 959 26.11 -14.76 26.19
CA HIS A 959 27.46 -14.58 25.62
C HIS A 959 27.79 -13.33 24.78
N GLU A 960 28.23 -12.31 25.53
CA GLU A 960 29.62 -11.79 25.51
C GLU A 960 30.23 -11.21 24.22
N GLY A 961 30.45 -9.89 24.28
CA GLY A 961 31.73 -9.29 23.89
C GLY A 961 31.78 -8.54 22.55
N PHE A 962 31.95 -7.22 22.59
CA PHE A 962 33.27 -6.61 22.36
C PHE A 962 33.31 -5.12 22.75
N ARG A 963 34.53 -4.68 23.10
CA ARG A 963 34.97 -3.41 23.69
C ARG A 963 34.38 -2.09 23.16
N ALA A 964 34.25 -1.13 24.08
CA ALA A 964 34.22 0.31 23.81
C ALA A 964 35.55 0.84 23.25
N VAL A 965 35.48 1.97 22.55
CA VAL A 965 36.64 2.83 22.21
C VAL A 965 36.23 4.28 22.51
N ASP A 966 36.90 4.90 23.48
CA ASP A 966 36.81 6.33 23.75
C ASP A 966 37.63 7.12 22.72
N ILE A 967 37.13 8.28 22.26
CA ILE A 967 37.97 9.40 21.81
C ILE A 967 37.37 10.70 22.34
N GLU A 968 38.25 11.53 22.92
CA GLU A 968 37.94 12.76 23.63
C GLU A 968 37.72 13.97 22.72
N SER A 969 37.27 15.06 23.34
CA SER A 969 37.17 16.42 22.79
C SER A 969 38.52 17.08 22.51
N ASP A 970 38.58 17.99 21.53
CA ASP A 970 39.16 19.31 21.76
C ASP A 970 38.54 20.39 20.85
N GLY A 971 38.73 21.67 21.17
CA GLY A 971 38.07 22.81 20.51
C GLY A 971 38.97 24.02 20.22
N THR A 972 38.39 25.22 20.37
CA THR A 972 38.89 26.58 20.03
C THR A 972 38.84 26.95 18.53
N ASN A 973 38.41 28.12 18.02
CA ASN A 973 37.99 29.49 18.44
C ASN A 973 38.85 30.59 17.78
N ILE A 974 38.32 31.84 17.78
CA ILE A 974 38.89 33.17 17.40
C ILE A 974 38.30 33.70 16.07
N ASP A 975 37.22 34.53 16.12
CA ASP A 975 37.17 36.02 16.19
C ASP A 975 37.25 36.69 14.79
N SER A 976 36.71 37.88 14.49
CA SER A 976 36.25 39.03 15.31
C SER A 976 35.20 39.91 14.58
N ASP A 977 34.43 40.70 15.34
CA ASP A 977 33.67 41.89 14.91
C ASP A 977 34.31 43.16 15.54
N PRO A 978 34.12 44.36 14.95
CA PRO A 978 34.07 45.55 15.79
C PRO A 978 33.03 46.60 15.38
N SER A 979 32.00 46.78 16.23
CA SER A 979 31.29 48.06 16.40
C SER A 979 32.04 49.02 17.34
N PRO A 980 31.80 50.34 17.25
CA PRO A 980 31.48 51.11 18.47
C PRO A 980 30.49 52.27 18.23
N ALA A 981 29.59 52.59 19.16
CA ALA A 981 29.78 53.57 20.26
C ALA A 981 28.42 53.86 20.94
N ARG A 982 28.21 54.56 22.07
CA ARG A 982 28.91 55.02 23.33
C ARG A 982 27.79 55.78 24.11
N ARG A 983 27.71 55.97 25.43
CA ARG A 983 28.23 55.45 26.72
C ARG A 983 27.28 56.04 27.79
N HIS A 984 26.99 55.42 28.93
CA HIS A 984 27.66 55.54 30.24
C HIS A 984 26.71 54.91 31.30
N GLY A 985 27.11 54.27 32.41
CA GLY A 985 28.43 53.86 32.91
C GLY A 985 28.59 54.13 34.42
N LYS A 986 28.81 53.08 35.25
CA LYS A 986 29.66 53.05 36.46
C LYS A 986 29.57 51.69 37.20
N GLU A 987 30.68 51.31 37.84
CA GLU A 987 30.83 50.12 38.71
C GLU A 987 30.20 50.33 40.10
N ILE A 988 29.97 49.23 40.84
CA ILE A 988 30.47 49.00 42.22
C ILE A 988 30.25 47.52 42.62
N LEU A 989 31.16 46.99 43.43
CA LEU A 989 31.22 45.61 43.97
C LEU A 989 30.26 45.39 45.19
N PRO A 990 30.08 44.16 45.72
CA PRO A 990 28.78 43.67 46.18
C PRO A 990 28.46 43.95 47.66
N ASN A 991 27.17 43.88 48.01
CA ASN A 991 26.71 43.63 49.39
C ASN A 991 25.24 43.09 49.40
N PRO A 992 24.61 42.73 50.54
CA PRO A 992 24.02 41.39 50.67
C PRO A 992 22.50 41.35 50.92
N VAL A 993 22.03 40.10 51.11
CA VAL A 993 20.69 39.61 51.51
C VAL A 993 19.69 40.65 52.04
N ARG A 994 18.48 40.64 51.47
CA ARG A 994 17.23 40.99 52.17
C ARG A 994 16.42 39.73 52.39
N GLU A 995 16.11 39.45 53.65
CA GLU A 995 15.09 38.47 54.03
C GLU A 995 13.71 38.95 53.52
N TYR A 996 12.93 38.02 52.97
CA TYR A 996 11.48 38.18 52.81
C TYR A 996 10.79 36.98 53.43
N ALA A 997 9.61 37.23 54.00
CA ALA A 997 8.86 36.35 54.89
C ALA A 997 8.54 34.97 54.27
N PRO A 998 8.33 33.93 55.10
CA PRO A 998 8.10 32.58 54.60
C PRO A 998 6.82 32.51 53.77
N VAL A 999 6.98 32.17 52.49
CA VAL A 999 5.92 31.49 51.75
C VAL A 999 5.84 30.10 52.36
N ASN A 1000 4.64 29.68 52.79
CA ASN A 1000 4.43 28.26 53.12
C ASN A 1000 4.67 27.47 51.83
N ASP A 1001 5.71 26.65 51.80
CA ASP A 1001 5.89 25.60 50.79
C ASP A 1001 4.79 24.55 51.01
N GLU A 1002 3.59 24.82 50.49
CA GLU A 1002 2.44 23.92 50.54
C GLU A 1002 2.70 22.75 49.59
N MET A 1003 3.55 21.81 50.03
CA MET A 1003 3.90 20.62 49.27
C MET A 1003 2.70 19.67 49.17
N TRP A 1004 2.48 19.12 47.99
CA TRP A 1004 1.41 18.15 47.74
C TRP A 1004 1.95 16.73 47.87
N ASP A 1005 1.44 15.96 48.83
CA ASP A 1005 1.81 14.56 48.98
C ASP A 1005 1.15 13.69 47.89
N CYS A 1006 1.98 12.90 47.20
CA CYS A 1006 1.48 11.96 46.22
C CYS A 1006 0.64 10.85 46.88
N PRO A 1007 -0.65 10.65 46.52
CA PRO A 1007 -1.56 9.69 47.19
C PRO A 1007 -1.24 8.21 46.93
N ILE A 1008 -0.11 7.93 46.26
CA ILE A 1008 0.37 6.60 45.86
C ILE A 1008 1.70 6.27 46.55
N CYS A 1009 2.67 7.18 46.56
CA CYS A 1009 3.99 6.94 47.15
C CYS A 1009 4.32 7.84 48.36
N ASN A 1010 3.38 8.68 48.81
CA ASN A 1010 3.51 9.63 49.92
C ASN A 1010 4.79 10.49 49.87
N ARG A 1011 5.31 10.78 48.67
CA ARG A 1011 6.40 11.73 48.48
C ARG A 1011 5.81 13.14 48.32
N PRO A 1012 6.32 14.14 49.05
CA PRO A 1012 5.91 15.52 48.87
C PRO A 1012 6.43 16.02 47.52
N GLN A 1013 5.58 16.73 46.78
CA GLN A 1013 5.89 17.34 45.49
C GLN A 1013 5.64 18.86 45.55
N ALA A 1014 6.23 19.59 44.61
CA ALA A 1014 5.89 21.01 44.45
C ALA A 1014 4.40 21.16 44.06
N PRO A 1015 3.71 22.23 44.49
CA PRO A 1015 2.32 22.55 44.13
C PRO A 1015 2.22 23.09 42.68
N ASP A 1016 2.79 22.36 41.72
CA ASP A 1016 2.65 22.60 40.29
C ASP A 1016 1.76 21.49 39.71
N GLU A 1017 0.58 21.87 39.21
CA GLU A 1017 -0.43 20.91 38.71
C GLU A 1017 0.17 19.94 37.70
N ARG A 1018 1.06 20.43 36.82
CA ARG A 1018 1.66 19.64 35.76
C ARG A 1018 2.67 18.63 36.30
N GLN A 1019 3.66 19.06 37.09
CA GLN A 1019 4.66 18.18 37.69
C GLN A 1019 4.01 17.17 38.65
N PHE A 1020 3.03 17.58 39.44
CA PHE A 1020 2.31 16.67 40.33
C PHE A 1020 1.52 15.61 39.56
N ASN A 1021 0.84 15.99 38.47
CA ASN A 1021 0.14 15.03 37.62
C ASN A 1021 1.09 14.12 36.84
N GLU A 1022 2.23 14.63 36.36
CA GLU A 1022 3.30 13.84 35.74
C GLU A 1022 3.90 12.84 36.75
N HIS A 1023 4.08 13.24 38.01
CA HIS A 1023 4.50 12.37 39.11
C HIS A 1023 3.46 11.31 39.47
N ILE A 1024 2.19 11.66 39.66
CA ILE A 1024 1.10 10.70 39.89
C ILE A 1024 1.01 9.71 38.72
N ASP A 1025 1.22 10.16 37.48
CA ASP A 1025 1.24 9.27 36.31
C ASP A 1025 2.41 8.31 36.29
N LEU A 1026 3.57 8.73 36.78
CA LEU A 1026 4.74 7.88 36.95
C LEU A 1026 4.48 6.83 38.05
N CYS A 1027 3.86 7.23 39.17
CA CYS A 1027 3.46 6.33 40.26
C CYS A 1027 2.28 5.39 39.90
N LEU A 1028 1.45 5.73 38.93
CA LEU A 1028 0.43 4.83 38.35
C LEU A 1028 1.00 3.88 37.28
N SER A 1029 2.29 3.91 37.00
CA SER A 1029 2.89 3.00 36.02
C SER A 1029 2.99 1.57 36.55
N ARG A 1030 2.92 0.58 35.65
CA ARG A 1030 2.81 -0.87 35.95
C ARG A 1030 3.86 -1.40 36.95
N GLN A 1031 5.03 -0.76 37.00
CA GLN A 1031 6.16 -1.15 37.83
C GLN A 1031 5.97 -0.68 39.28
N THR A 1032 5.64 0.60 39.48
CA THR A 1032 5.34 1.17 40.80
C THR A 1032 4.08 0.56 41.43
N ILE A 1033 3.08 0.17 40.62
CA ILE A 1033 1.92 -0.59 41.11
C ILE A 1033 2.32 -1.99 41.60
N ARG A 1034 3.24 -2.69 40.91
CA ARG A 1034 3.76 -3.98 41.39
C ARG A 1034 4.54 -3.82 42.69
N GLU A 1035 5.35 -2.78 42.81
CA GLU A 1035 6.13 -2.47 44.02
C GLU A 1035 5.21 -2.17 45.22
N ALA A 1036 4.25 -1.24 45.08
CA ALA A 1036 3.32 -0.89 46.16
C ALA A 1036 2.41 -2.06 46.59
N VAL A 1037 1.98 -2.92 45.66
CA VAL A 1037 1.19 -4.13 45.98
C VAL A 1037 2.03 -5.21 46.67
N HIS A 1038 3.36 -5.21 46.49
CA HIS A 1038 4.27 -6.10 47.21
C HIS A 1038 4.54 -5.64 48.66
N GLU A 1039 4.48 -4.34 48.94
CA GLU A 1039 4.69 -3.79 50.30
C GLU A 1039 3.49 -4.04 51.24
N ASP A 1040 2.27 -4.16 50.71
CA ASP A 1040 1.04 -4.40 51.49
C ASP A 1040 0.81 -5.89 51.89
N MET A 1041 1.73 -6.82 51.58
CA MET A 1041 1.59 -8.23 51.97
C MET A 1041 2.16 -8.54 53.37
N PRO A 1042 1.41 -9.22 54.27
CA PRO A 1042 1.93 -9.64 55.58
C PRO A 1042 3.09 -10.64 55.45
N PRO A 1043 4.14 -10.54 56.27
CA PRO A 1043 5.26 -11.48 56.23
C PRO A 1043 4.86 -12.88 56.72
N ALA A 1044 5.25 -13.92 55.96
CA ALA A 1044 5.03 -15.31 56.34
C ALA A 1044 5.88 -15.71 57.58
N PRO A 1045 5.40 -16.61 58.46
CA PRO A 1045 6.08 -16.90 59.72
C PRO A 1045 7.38 -17.69 59.54
N LEU A 1046 8.47 -17.20 60.17
CA LEU A 1046 9.71 -17.94 60.36
C LEU A 1046 9.54 -19.05 61.40
N SER A 1047 9.94 -20.28 61.07
CA SER A 1047 10.25 -21.33 62.07
C SER A 1047 11.75 -21.66 62.05
N ARG A 1048 12.32 -21.89 63.24
CA ARG A 1048 13.78 -22.00 63.48
C ARG A 1048 14.23 -23.46 63.60
N SER A 1049 15.48 -23.72 63.17
CA SER A 1049 16.50 -24.66 63.70
C SER A 1049 16.05 -26.05 64.23
N THR A 1050 16.73 -27.16 63.91
CA THR A 1050 18.12 -27.41 64.36
C THR A 1050 18.98 -28.32 63.46
N THR A 1051 20.29 -28.17 63.66
CA THR A 1051 21.54 -28.77 63.09
C THR A 1051 21.84 -30.24 63.52
N PRO A 1052 22.98 -30.88 63.13
CA PRO A 1052 23.70 -30.97 61.83
C PRO A 1052 24.22 -32.43 61.53
N ASP A 1053 25.37 -32.56 60.86
CA ASP A 1053 26.31 -33.72 60.72
C ASP A 1053 26.08 -34.77 59.59
N VAL A 1054 27.11 -35.29 58.87
CA VAL A 1054 28.52 -34.86 58.66
C VAL A 1054 29.20 -35.61 57.48
N LYS A 1055 30.07 -34.96 56.68
CA LYS A 1055 31.13 -35.52 55.77
C LYS A 1055 30.65 -36.45 54.60
N LYS A 1056 31.40 -36.69 53.50
CA LYS A 1056 32.73 -36.26 53.00
C LYS A 1056 32.79 -36.39 51.45
N VAL A 1057 33.73 -35.67 50.81
CA VAL A 1057 34.03 -35.68 49.36
C VAL A 1057 34.99 -36.83 48.94
N LYS A 1058 34.79 -37.41 47.74
CA LYS A 1058 35.81 -37.81 46.71
C LYS A 1058 35.10 -38.43 45.48
N VAL A 1059 35.21 -37.89 44.26
CA VAL A 1059 36.34 -37.86 43.27
C VAL A 1059 36.50 -39.16 42.45
N GLY A 1060 36.20 -39.06 41.14
CA GLY A 1060 37.03 -39.58 40.04
C GLY A 1060 36.77 -41.00 39.50
N GLY A 1061 36.66 -41.13 38.16
CA GLY A 1061 36.76 -42.44 37.48
C GLY A 1061 36.18 -42.50 36.05
N GLU A 1062 36.98 -42.17 35.03
CA GLU A 1062 36.67 -42.50 33.64
C GLU A 1062 36.89 -44.01 33.34
N LYS A 1063 36.13 -44.60 32.39
CA LYS A 1063 36.69 -45.32 31.22
C LYS A 1063 35.65 -45.76 30.18
N LYS A 1064 36.15 -46.08 28.97
CA LYS A 1064 35.44 -46.23 27.68
C LYS A 1064 35.24 -47.69 27.22
N ARG A 1065 34.39 -47.83 26.17
CA ARG A 1065 34.35 -48.82 25.05
C ARG A 1065 33.59 -50.15 25.21
N GLY A 1066 32.73 -50.46 24.23
CA GLY A 1066 32.23 -51.82 23.92
C GLY A 1066 31.03 -51.89 22.93
N ARG A 1067 31.21 -52.51 21.76
CA ARG A 1067 30.24 -52.98 20.71
C ARG A 1067 30.93 -54.20 20.03
N PRO A 1068 30.35 -55.11 19.19
CA PRO A 1068 28.98 -55.30 18.62
C PRO A 1068 28.52 -56.81 18.76
N PRO A 1069 27.79 -57.53 17.84
CA PRO A 1069 26.98 -57.21 16.63
C PRO A 1069 25.61 -57.97 16.43
N ALA A 1070 24.96 -57.68 15.28
CA ALA A 1070 24.03 -58.53 14.46
C ALA A 1070 22.49 -58.60 14.75
N ARG A 1071 21.73 -59.08 13.74
CA ARG A 1071 20.29 -58.90 13.38
C ARG A 1071 19.82 -60.17 12.57
N PRO A 1072 18.57 -60.33 12.02
CA PRO A 1072 17.20 -59.84 12.31
C PRO A 1072 16.18 -61.06 12.27
N PRO A 1073 14.92 -61.04 11.74
CA PRO A 1073 13.84 -60.02 11.60
C PRO A 1073 12.41 -60.48 12.08
N SER A 1074 11.48 -59.52 12.30
CA SER A 1074 10.04 -59.63 11.93
C SER A 1074 9.32 -58.26 12.09
N ASP A 1075 8.19 -58.07 11.39
CA ASP A 1075 7.59 -56.76 11.06
C ASP A 1075 6.43 -56.26 11.95
N ASP A 1076 6.25 -54.93 12.02
CA ASP A 1076 5.00 -54.14 11.81
C ASP A 1076 5.05 -52.77 12.54
N PRO A 1077 5.02 -51.60 11.86
CA PRO A 1077 5.08 -50.29 12.49
C PRO A 1077 3.71 -49.55 12.57
N ARG A 1078 3.25 -49.26 13.79
CA ARG A 1078 2.17 -48.28 14.05
C ARG A 1078 2.56 -47.20 15.07
N GLN A 1079 2.33 -45.95 14.69
CA GLN A 1079 2.11 -44.75 15.51
C GLN A 1079 3.15 -44.32 16.58
N LYS A 1080 3.84 -43.22 16.30
CA LYS A 1080 3.97 -41.98 17.15
C LYS A 1080 4.82 -40.98 16.36
N LYS A 1081 4.29 -39.80 15.96
CA LYS A 1081 4.21 -38.57 16.76
C LYS A 1081 5.45 -38.32 17.63
N LEU A 1082 6.30 -37.39 17.19
CA LEU A 1082 7.04 -36.47 18.05
C LEU A 1082 7.29 -35.17 17.27
N CYS A 1083 7.00 -34.03 17.89
CA CYS A 1083 7.33 -32.71 17.37
C CYS A 1083 8.74 -32.33 17.82
N PHE A 1084 9.44 -31.54 17.01
CA PHE A 1084 10.58 -30.76 17.47
C PHE A 1084 10.06 -29.43 18.03
N GLY A 1085 10.74 -28.93 19.07
CA GLY A 1085 10.70 -27.53 19.49
C GLY A 1085 11.95 -26.79 19.02
#